data_AF-Q9XAH1-F1
#
_entry.id   AF-Q9XAH1-F1
#
_cell.length_a   1.000
_cell.length_b   1.000
_cell.length_c   1.000
_cell.angle_alpha   90.00
_cell.angle_beta   90.00
_cell.angle_gamma   90.00
#
_symmetry.space_group_name_H-M   'P 1'
#
loop_
_entity.id
_entity.type
_entity.pdbx_description
1 polymer ?
#
loop_
_entity_poly.entity_id
_entity_poly.type
_entity_poly.pdbx_seq_one_letter_code
_entity_poly.pdbx_strand_id
1 'polypeptide(L)'
;MIDRKALLDHLKQQVKAVEADLGKQVKPLGEAGARLRTEYDQARKLGRTAATWNSWLDERVTQVAVAWVLGTVFVRFCEDNRLIPEPYLTGPDGDRRELAEARYDAYVESDDDPTYRGWLEKAFDELGQGQAGRLLFDKRHNPLYQIPLSHDGARELVEFWRQRDEAGVLVHDFTDPLNEDGTEGWDTRFLGDLYQDLSEAARKTYALLQTPEFVEEFILDRTMNPAVREFGYEELKMIDPTCGSGHFVLGAFRRLVRLWAEGQPGRDVHERVRAALHSIHGVDINPFAVAIARFRLLVAAIAASGVRTLAEAAKYEWPIHLAVGDSLIKARQLELTLGGDEDGGYDPLASFTYATEDVHEHPGILQQGRYHVVVGNPPYITVKDKKLNELYRELYDACGGTYALSVPFAQRFFELAKRGGDEGRAYGMVGQITANSFMKREFGTKLIERYFRDRVELTEVIDTSGAYIPGHGTPTVILVGKRCKGSQRLSTIRTVRSIQGEPAAPANGKDGLVWNAIVDQIDKPGSVSQWVSVDDLERGRYFAKQPWILANGGLEMVEQLSKSAIKIIGSLSDAIGRTTHTGMDDCFYMKASAAKTLALSDSCVPVVPGDGIRDFGINSRLSTYFPYDSRGNPREITLPEYRFLWPNRTVLRRRLDFGQTPTERGLRWFDHSMFFPKRYSTPLGIAFPFVATHSHFSLDRGGKVFNRTAPVIKLQEGASEEEHLQLLGLLNSSTAGFWLKQVSHDKGIRGEGGGFTSDDWERFFEFTGTKLQEFPLPAEHPTTLATTLDALAQQLSAISPEAVAVEAAPVASALREAKVRWESIRARMIALQEELDWQVYSLYNLHSEDLRVSEDPDDPNIPELALGERAFEIVLARRVAAGEASDEWFKRHNSTPNTEVPAHWPASYREVVQKRIDAIESNRAIGMVERPEYKRRWATEGWDALQEKALRSWLLDHMEDRDLWFDENGQPTILTLARLTDALSRDEDFVSVAKLYAPRQDMHKVVAELITDEHVPFLSALRYKPSGLKKHADWEEVWDLQRKEDAAPDEPAKRKIRDSIPVPPKYASADFLRPSYWRARGKLDVPKERFISYGQTNAATPELYGWAGWDHKEQAQALATYFTNTALTTEEITPFLAGLLELQPWLYQWHNGFDMLYSGPPADFFASYRQQKQAEHGLTDDHLRAWRPSASTRGKDKKR
;
A
#
# COMPACT_ATOMS: atom_id res chain seq x y z
N MET A 1 6.01 33.54 -11.08
CA MET A 1 5.78 32.12 -11.39
C MET A 1 5.55 31.40 -10.07
N ILE A 2 4.45 30.65 -9.94
CA ILE A 2 3.99 30.06 -8.68
C ILE A 2 4.98 28.98 -8.18
N ASP A 3 5.49 29.11 -6.95
CA ASP A 3 6.18 28.00 -6.28
C ASP A 3 5.14 26.97 -5.80
N ARG A 4 4.87 25.98 -6.67
CA ARG A 4 3.85 24.95 -6.45
C ARG A 4 4.11 24.12 -5.19
N LYS A 5 5.38 23.87 -4.87
CA LYS A 5 5.76 23.01 -3.74
C LYS A 5 5.54 23.76 -2.42
N ALA A 6 6.02 25.00 -2.34
CA ALA A 6 5.80 25.84 -1.17
C ALA A 6 4.30 26.10 -0.92
N LEU A 7 3.56 26.43 -1.98
CA LEU A 7 2.11 26.63 -1.91
C LEU A 7 1.39 25.40 -1.36
N LEU A 8 1.68 24.19 -1.88
CA LEU A 8 1.08 22.95 -1.42
C LEU A 8 1.38 22.67 0.06
N ASP A 9 2.64 22.81 0.49
CA ASP A 9 3.04 22.55 1.86
C ASP A 9 2.38 23.52 2.86
N HIS A 10 2.22 24.79 2.47
CA HIS A 10 1.51 25.78 3.27
C HIS A 10 -0.01 25.51 3.32
N LEU A 11 -0.64 25.18 2.18
CA LEU A 11 -2.08 24.90 2.12
C LEU A 11 -2.46 23.63 2.88
N LYS A 12 -1.59 22.62 2.98
CA LYS A 12 -1.80 21.46 3.88
C LYS A 12 -1.92 21.86 5.35
N GLN A 13 -1.21 22.90 5.77
CA GLN A 13 -1.32 23.41 7.15
C GLN A 13 -2.64 24.13 7.35
N GLN A 14 -3.07 24.92 6.35
CA GLN A 14 -4.37 25.60 6.37
C GLN A 14 -5.54 24.62 6.41
N VAL A 15 -5.50 23.53 5.64
CA VAL A 15 -6.53 22.47 5.72
C VAL A 15 -6.62 21.90 7.13
N LYS A 16 -5.50 21.61 7.80
CA LYS A 16 -5.52 21.11 9.18
C LYS A 16 -6.07 22.12 10.18
N ALA A 17 -5.76 23.40 10.01
CA ALA A 17 -6.30 24.47 10.84
C ALA A 17 -7.82 24.57 10.68
N VAL A 18 -8.30 24.56 9.44
CA VAL A 18 -9.72 24.56 9.10
C VAL A 18 -10.43 23.29 9.60
N GLU A 19 -9.83 22.10 9.47
CA GLU A 19 -10.37 20.85 10.03
C GLU A 19 -10.56 20.95 11.55
N ALA A 20 -9.58 21.50 12.26
CA ALA A 20 -9.64 21.69 13.70
C ALA A 20 -10.75 22.68 14.10
N ASP A 21 -10.96 23.73 13.31
CA ASP A 21 -12.06 24.69 13.53
C ASP A 21 -13.43 24.06 13.24
N LEU A 22 -13.63 23.49 12.05
CA LEU A 22 -14.87 22.83 11.65
C LEU A 22 -15.24 21.70 12.62
N GLY A 23 -14.26 20.92 13.10
CA GLY A 23 -14.46 19.89 14.11
C GLY A 23 -14.95 20.44 15.46
N LYS A 24 -14.62 21.69 15.82
CA LYS A 24 -15.21 22.39 16.98
C LYS A 24 -16.63 22.85 16.68
N GLN A 25 -16.92 23.30 15.45
CA GLN A 25 -18.25 23.74 15.04
C GLN A 25 -19.29 22.61 15.01
N VAL A 26 -18.88 21.36 14.74
CA VAL A 26 -19.79 20.20 14.73
C VAL A 26 -20.11 19.65 16.13
N LYS A 27 -19.23 19.84 17.13
CA LYS A 27 -19.40 19.31 18.50
C LYS A 27 -20.61 19.85 19.27
N PRO A 28 -20.93 21.15 19.26
CA PRO A 28 -22.21 21.63 19.75
C PRO A 28 -23.26 21.21 18.70
N LEU A 29 -24.05 20.17 19.01
CA LEU A 29 -25.13 19.65 18.16
C LEU A 29 -26.15 20.75 17.81
N GLY A 30 -25.84 21.56 16.80
CA GLY A 30 -26.76 22.48 16.14
C GLY A 30 -27.42 21.84 14.90
N GLU A 31 -27.94 22.68 14.02
CA GLU A 31 -28.69 22.27 12.82
C GLU A 31 -27.82 21.49 11.79
N ALA A 32 -26.56 21.91 11.63
CA ALA A 32 -25.60 21.25 10.71
C ALA A 32 -25.26 19.82 11.17
N GLY A 33 -25.06 19.60 12.47
CA GLY A 33 -24.79 18.28 13.04
C GLY A 33 -25.97 17.33 12.89
N ALA A 34 -27.20 17.81 13.08
CA ALA A 34 -28.43 17.03 12.89
C ALA A 34 -28.64 16.63 11.42
N ARG A 35 -28.39 17.53 10.48
CA ARG A 35 -28.46 17.25 9.03
C ARG A 35 -27.44 16.18 8.63
N LEU A 36 -26.18 16.35 9.02
CA LEU A 36 -25.12 15.37 8.75
C LEU A 36 -25.42 14.02 9.39
N ARG A 37 -26.02 14.01 10.58
CA ARG A 37 -26.43 12.75 11.23
C ARG A 37 -27.53 12.04 10.47
N THR A 38 -28.52 12.78 9.99
CA THR A 38 -29.61 12.24 9.17
C THR A 38 -29.07 11.68 7.84
N GLU A 39 -28.15 12.40 7.19
CA GLU A 39 -27.48 11.92 5.97
C GLU A 39 -26.69 10.63 6.24
N TYR A 40 -25.93 10.56 7.33
CA TYR A 40 -25.21 9.34 7.74
C TYR A 40 -26.16 8.17 8.00
N ASP A 41 -27.22 8.39 8.77
CA ASP A 41 -28.16 7.33 9.12
C ASP A 41 -28.89 6.82 7.88
N GLN A 42 -29.22 7.69 6.92
CA GLN A 42 -29.79 7.30 5.63
C GLN A 42 -28.77 6.55 4.75
N ALA A 43 -27.54 7.06 4.63
CA ALA A 43 -26.47 6.40 3.88
C ALA A 43 -26.16 5.01 4.46
N ARG A 44 -26.16 4.86 5.79
CA ARG A 44 -25.97 3.59 6.49
C ARG A 44 -27.15 2.65 6.29
N LYS A 45 -28.39 3.14 6.38
CA LYS A 45 -29.62 2.36 6.15
C LYS A 45 -29.68 1.81 4.72
N LEU A 46 -29.33 2.64 3.73
CA LEU A 46 -29.26 2.25 2.32
C LEU A 46 -28.02 1.37 2.03
N GLY A 47 -27.04 1.35 2.93
CA GLY A 47 -25.80 0.59 2.80
C GLY A 47 -24.83 1.20 1.79
N ARG A 48 -24.80 2.53 1.68
CA ARG A 48 -23.79 3.32 0.95
C ARG A 48 -22.52 3.58 1.79
N THR A 49 -22.57 3.32 3.09
CA THR A 49 -21.39 3.38 3.96
C THR A 49 -21.47 2.35 5.08
N ALA A 50 -20.32 1.76 5.43
CA ALA A 50 -20.13 0.90 6.58
C ALA A 50 -19.31 1.59 7.71
N ALA A 51 -18.93 2.85 7.53
CA ALA A 51 -18.09 3.59 8.47
C ALA A 51 -18.81 3.87 9.80
N THR A 52 -18.03 4.03 10.88
CA THR A 52 -18.56 4.57 12.14
C THR A 52 -18.92 6.05 11.96
N TRP A 53 -19.80 6.58 12.81
CA TRP A 53 -20.17 7.99 12.77
C TRP A 53 -18.96 8.92 12.81
N ASN A 54 -18.02 8.70 13.75
CA ASN A 54 -16.83 9.55 13.86
C ASN A 54 -15.97 9.46 12.61
N SER A 55 -15.73 8.26 12.06
CA SER A 55 -14.93 8.10 10.85
C SER A 55 -15.59 8.75 9.62
N TRP A 56 -16.92 8.64 9.49
CA TRP A 56 -17.66 9.28 8.41
C TRP A 56 -17.68 10.80 8.57
N LEU A 57 -17.85 11.28 9.80
CA LEU A 57 -17.86 12.71 10.10
C LEU A 57 -16.49 13.34 9.88
N ASP A 58 -15.40 12.70 10.32
CA ASP A 58 -14.04 13.16 10.10
C ASP A 58 -13.77 13.31 8.59
N GLU A 59 -14.20 12.34 7.77
CA GLU A 59 -14.10 12.42 6.30
C GLU A 59 -14.89 13.62 5.74
N ARG A 60 -16.12 13.86 6.22
CA ARG A 60 -16.92 15.04 5.82
C ARG A 60 -16.25 16.34 6.23
N VAL A 61 -15.72 16.43 7.44
CA VAL A 61 -15.00 17.63 7.93
C VAL A 61 -13.78 17.92 7.05
N THR A 62 -12.98 16.91 6.71
CA THR A 62 -11.86 17.05 5.77
C THR A 62 -12.32 17.55 4.39
N GLN A 63 -13.41 17.00 3.86
CA GLN A 63 -13.97 17.43 2.57
C GLN A 63 -14.39 18.91 2.60
N VAL A 64 -15.10 19.34 3.65
CA VAL A 64 -15.52 20.73 3.80
C VAL A 64 -14.31 21.65 3.98
N ALA A 65 -13.30 21.24 4.75
CA ALA A 65 -12.08 22.01 4.94
C ALA A 65 -11.33 22.26 3.61
N VAL A 66 -11.17 21.22 2.81
CA VAL A 66 -10.59 21.32 1.46
C VAL A 66 -11.40 22.25 0.56
N ALA A 67 -12.74 22.22 0.65
CA ALA A 67 -13.63 23.07 -0.12
C ALA A 67 -13.42 24.57 0.18
N TRP A 68 -13.34 24.92 1.48
CA TRP A 68 -13.07 26.30 1.91
C TRP A 68 -11.71 26.78 1.41
N VAL A 69 -10.66 25.99 1.58
CA VAL A 69 -9.31 26.34 1.13
C VAL A 69 -9.28 26.53 -0.39
N LEU A 70 -9.79 25.57 -1.17
CA LEU A 70 -9.86 25.67 -2.64
C LEU A 70 -10.68 26.87 -3.12
N GLY A 71 -11.81 27.17 -2.46
CA GLY A 71 -12.62 28.35 -2.77
C GLY A 71 -11.80 29.63 -2.68
N THR A 72 -11.00 29.79 -1.63
CA THR A 72 -10.11 30.96 -1.50
C THR A 72 -8.98 30.98 -2.53
N VAL A 73 -8.48 29.81 -2.98
CA VAL A 73 -7.51 29.73 -4.10
C VAL A 73 -8.12 30.25 -5.39
N PHE A 74 -9.39 29.91 -5.70
CA PHE A 74 -10.08 30.42 -6.90
C PHE A 74 -10.24 31.95 -6.84
N VAL A 75 -10.59 32.49 -5.68
CA VAL A 75 -10.68 33.94 -5.45
C VAL A 75 -9.32 34.60 -5.72
N ARG A 76 -8.23 34.10 -5.09
CA ARG A 76 -6.88 34.65 -5.29
C ARG A 76 -6.42 34.60 -6.74
N PHE A 77 -6.66 33.48 -7.43
CA PHE A 77 -6.33 33.37 -8.85
C PHE A 77 -7.06 34.44 -9.68
N CYS A 78 -8.35 34.66 -9.42
CA CYS A 78 -9.14 35.67 -10.12
C CYS A 78 -8.70 37.10 -9.80
N GLU A 79 -8.30 37.36 -8.55
CA GLU A 79 -7.83 38.67 -8.09
C GLU A 79 -6.51 39.09 -8.74
N ASP A 80 -5.53 38.19 -8.73
CA ASP A 80 -4.16 38.46 -9.22
C ASP A 80 -4.14 38.59 -10.75
N ASN A 81 -4.99 37.83 -11.42
CA ASN A 81 -5.14 37.86 -12.88
C ASN A 81 -6.17 38.86 -13.38
N ARG A 82 -6.74 39.69 -12.50
CA ARG A 82 -7.71 40.76 -12.82
C ARG A 82 -8.98 40.27 -13.52
N LEU A 83 -9.36 39.01 -13.28
CA LEU A 83 -10.64 38.45 -13.71
C LEU A 83 -11.83 39.07 -12.96
N ILE A 84 -11.56 39.57 -11.74
CA ILE A 84 -12.47 40.45 -11.00
C ILE A 84 -11.85 41.85 -10.88
N PRO A 85 -12.67 42.92 -11.04
CA PRO A 85 -12.17 44.30 -11.05
C PRO A 85 -11.58 44.71 -9.70
N GLU A 86 -12.30 44.43 -8.61
CA GLU A 86 -11.94 44.81 -7.24
C GLU A 86 -11.60 43.56 -6.41
N PRO A 87 -10.43 43.50 -5.76
CA PRO A 87 -10.04 42.35 -4.94
C PRO A 87 -10.78 42.30 -3.60
N TYR A 88 -10.93 41.09 -3.05
CA TYR A 88 -11.50 40.80 -1.73
C TYR A 88 -10.43 40.52 -0.67
N LEU A 89 -9.43 39.70 -1.01
CA LEU A 89 -8.42 39.20 -0.06
C LEU A 89 -7.20 40.11 0.00
N THR A 90 -6.56 40.32 -1.16
CA THR A 90 -5.35 41.14 -1.32
C THR A 90 -5.02 41.36 -2.81
N GLY A 91 -3.86 41.95 -3.11
CA GLY A 91 -3.27 42.02 -4.45
C GLY A 91 -1.74 42.10 -4.41
N PRO A 92 -1.05 41.82 -5.53
CA PRO A 92 0.41 41.86 -5.61
C PRO A 92 0.96 43.29 -5.41
N ASP A 93 0.28 44.29 -5.97
CA ASP A 93 0.57 45.73 -5.88
C ASP A 93 -0.11 46.41 -4.67
N GLY A 94 0.50 47.51 -4.20
CA GLY A 94 0.04 48.27 -3.04
C GLY A 94 -1.38 48.81 -3.22
N ASP A 95 -1.68 49.38 -4.39
CA ASP A 95 -2.99 49.95 -4.71
C ASP A 95 -4.12 48.91 -4.62
N ARG A 96 -3.91 47.69 -5.14
CA ARG A 96 -4.91 46.61 -5.05
C ARG A 96 -5.10 46.10 -3.63
N ARG A 97 -4.04 46.09 -2.82
CA ARG A 97 -4.14 45.76 -1.40
C ARG A 97 -4.97 46.80 -0.65
N GLU A 98 -4.69 48.08 -0.83
CA GLU A 98 -5.45 49.17 -0.22
C GLU A 98 -6.92 49.12 -0.63
N LEU A 99 -7.19 48.79 -1.90
CA LEU A 99 -8.55 48.58 -2.39
C LEU A 99 -9.25 47.39 -1.70
N ALA A 100 -8.57 46.26 -1.50
CA ALA A 100 -9.14 45.11 -0.78
C ALA A 100 -9.44 45.44 0.70
N GLU A 101 -8.54 46.18 1.36
CA GLU A 101 -8.71 46.64 2.75
C GLU A 101 -9.89 47.62 2.85
N ALA A 102 -9.96 48.62 1.97
CA ALA A 102 -11.07 49.58 1.93
C ALA A 102 -12.43 48.91 1.64
N ARG A 103 -12.45 47.90 0.78
CA ARG A 103 -13.68 47.13 0.47
C ARG A 103 -14.15 46.30 1.66
N TYR A 104 -13.21 45.74 2.43
CA TYR A 104 -13.53 45.05 3.68
C TYR A 104 -14.03 46.03 4.75
N ASP A 105 -13.41 47.20 4.89
CA ASP A 105 -13.87 48.23 5.84
C ASP A 105 -15.29 48.71 5.51
N ALA A 106 -15.58 48.94 4.22
CA ALA A 106 -16.94 49.26 3.77
C ALA A 106 -17.95 48.14 4.05
N TYR A 107 -17.54 46.88 3.96
CA TYR A 107 -18.36 45.74 4.37
C TYR A 107 -18.62 45.74 5.88
N VAL A 108 -17.60 46.01 6.70
CA VAL A 108 -17.73 46.11 8.15
C VAL A 108 -18.68 47.24 8.57
N GLU A 109 -18.70 48.35 7.83
CA GLU A 109 -19.60 49.48 8.09
C GLU A 109 -21.05 49.23 7.65
N SER A 110 -21.28 48.38 6.64
CA SER A 110 -22.59 48.23 5.98
C SER A 110 -23.36 46.96 6.33
N ASP A 111 -22.69 45.93 6.88
CA ASP A 111 -23.32 44.66 7.21
C ASP A 111 -23.78 44.62 8.68
N ASP A 112 -24.90 43.95 8.96
CA ASP A 112 -25.51 43.87 10.29
C ASP A 112 -24.74 42.93 11.24
N ASP A 113 -23.98 41.96 10.70
CA ASP A 113 -23.10 41.03 11.45
C ASP A 113 -21.78 40.78 10.68
N PRO A 114 -20.87 41.77 10.65
CA PRO A 114 -19.69 41.71 9.80
C PRO A 114 -18.68 40.68 10.34
N THR A 115 -18.60 39.55 9.64
CA THR A 115 -17.64 38.47 9.93
C THR A 115 -16.72 38.20 8.75
N TYR A 116 -15.49 37.73 9.01
CA TYR A 116 -14.59 37.25 7.95
C TYR A 116 -15.19 36.09 7.15
N ARG A 117 -16.01 35.23 7.76
CA ARG A 117 -16.78 34.22 7.02
C ARG A 117 -17.71 34.89 6.01
N GLY A 118 -18.54 35.84 6.46
CA GLY A 118 -19.46 36.56 5.57
C GLY A 118 -18.72 37.32 4.45
N TRP A 119 -17.49 37.78 4.70
CA TRP A 119 -16.65 38.38 3.67
C TRP A 119 -16.23 37.38 2.58
N LEU A 120 -15.78 36.18 2.98
CA LEU A 120 -15.47 35.10 2.04
C LEU A 120 -16.71 34.66 1.27
N GLU A 121 -17.87 34.54 1.93
CA GLU A 121 -19.13 34.19 1.30
C GLU A 121 -19.58 35.24 0.27
N LYS A 122 -19.37 36.54 0.55
CA LYS A 122 -19.60 37.61 -0.45
C LYS A 122 -18.68 37.47 -1.67
N ALA A 123 -17.42 37.09 -1.48
CA ALA A 123 -16.51 36.80 -2.59
C ALA A 123 -17.02 35.61 -3.42
N PHE A 124 -17.41 34.52 -2.77
CA PHE A 124 -17.95 33.33 -3.45
C PHE A 124 -19.27 33.62 -4.17
N ASP A 125 -20.14 34.46 -3.60
CA ASP A 125 -21.40 34.86 -4.22
C ASP A 125 -21.16 35.72 -5.47
N GLU A 126 -20.17 36.62 -5.48
CA GLU A 126 -19.80 37.41 -6.66
C GLU A 126 -19.18 36.53 -7.76
N LEU A 127 -18.19 35.68 -7.41
CA LEU A 127 -17.63 34.72 -8.36
C LEU A 127 -18.66 33.70 -8.84
N GLY A 128 -19.71 33.46 -8.04
CA GLY A 128 -20.82 32.56 -8.30
C GLY A 128 -21.89 33.13 -9.25
N GLN A 129 -21.80 34.40 -9.66
CA GLN A 129 -22.79 35.03 -10.52
C GLN A 129 -22.73 34.50 -11.98
N GLY A 130 -23.88 34.50 -12.65
CA GLY A 130 -24.03 34.02 -14.02
C GLY A 130 -23.98 32.48 -14.15
N GLN A 131 -24.20 31.99 -15.37
CA GLN A 131 -24.17 30.54 -15.65
C GLN A 131 -22.80 29.93 -15.35
N ALA A 132 -21.73 30.65 -15.72
CA ALA A 132 -20.35 30.24 -15.54
C ALA A 132 -19.93 30.16 -14.06
N GLY A 133 -20.26 31.19 -13.26
CA GLY A 133 -19.89 31.26 -11.85
C GLY A 133 -20.61 30.24 -10.97
N ARG A 134 -21.88 29.95 -11.27
CA ARG A 134 -22.69 28.99 -10.51
C ARG A 134 -22.04 27.60 -10.46
N LEU A 135 -21.33 27.21 -11.52
CA LEU A 135 -20.61 25.93 -11.60
C LEU A 135 -19.51 25.76 -10.53
N LEU A 136 -19.06 26.87 -9.92
CA LEU A 136 -17.99 26.90 -8.92
C LEU A 136 -18.52 26.93 -7.49
N PHE A 137 -19.54 27.77 -7.24
CA PHE A 137 -20.04 28.09 -5.89
C PHE A 137 -21.54 27.81 -5.71
N ASP A 138 -22.08 26.80 -6.40
CA ASP A 138 -23.48 26.40 -6.21
C ASP A 138 -23.77 26.02 -4.75
N LYS A 139 -24.66 26.78 -4.10
CA LYS A 139 -25.08 26.55 -2.70
C LYS A 139 -25.76 25.20 -2.48
N ARG A 140 -26.30 24.57 -3.53
CA ARG A 140 -26.94 23.24 -3.46
C ARG A 140 -25.94 22.10 -3.42
N HIS A 141 -24.89 22.20 -4.24
CA HIS A 141 -23.99 21.07 -4.52
C HIS A 141 -22.57 21.26 -3.97
N ASN A 142 -22.14 22.48 -3.63
CA ASN A 142 -20.78 22.72 -3.14
C ASN A 142 -20.62 22.31 -1.66
N PRO A 143 -19.66 21.43 -1.33
CA PRO A 143 -19.41 20.98 0.05
C PRO A 143 -19.12 22.09 1.06
N LEU A 144 -18.57 23.24 0.64
CA LEU A 144 -18.17 24.30 1.59
C LEU A 144 -19.34 24.83 2.43
N TYR A 145 -20.56 24.80 1.89
CA TYR A 145 -21.78 25.23 2.58
C TYR A 145 -22.38 24.16 3.50
N GLN A 146 -21.72 23.00 3.66
CA GLN A 146 -22.20 21.93 4.54
C GLN A 146 -21.93 22.22 6.03
N ILE A 147 -20.76 22.77 6.35
CA ILE A 147 -20.36 23.14 7.70
C ILE A 147 -19.81 24.58 7.63
N PRO A 148 -20.39 25.53 8.38
CA PRO A 148 -19.94 26.91 8.36
C PRO A 148 -18.58 27.03 9.08
N LEU A 149 -17.66 27.76 8.47
CA LEU A 149 -16.38 28.13 9.11
C LEU A 149 -16.63 29.12 10.26
N SER A 150 -15.81 29.10 11.31
CA SER A 150 -15.88 30.15 12.33
C SER A 150 -15.34 31.49 11.82
N HIS A 151 -15.67 32.58 12.51
CA HIS A 151 -15.07 33.89 12.25
C HIS A 151 -13.53 33.82 12.34
N ASP A 152 -13.00 33.18 13.39
CA ASP A 152 -11.56 33.07 13.62
C ASP A 152 -10.87 32.20 12.56
N GLY A 153 -11.49 31.07 12.19
CA GLY A 153 -10.97 30.21 11.13
C GLY A 153 -10.96 30.90 9.77
N ALA A 154 -12.00 31.69 9.46
CA ALA A 154 -12.04 32.50 8.24
C ALA A 154 -10.99 33.62 8.27
N ARG A 155 -10.77 34.26 9.42
CA ARG A 155 -9.71 35.27 9.60
C ARG A 155 -8.33 34.68 9.32
N GLU A 156 -8.01 33.51 9.89
CA GLU A 156 -6.73 32.85 9.66
C GLU A 156 -6.48 32.56 8.17
N LEU A 157 -7.51 32.14 7.42
CA LEU A 157 -7.42 31.97 5.96
C LEU A 157 -7.18 33.29 5.22
N VAL A 158 -7.85 34.37 5.61
CA VAL A 158 -7.67 35.69 4.99
C VAL A 158 -6.27 36.24 5.27
N GLU A 159 -5.81 36.14 6.52
CA GLU A 159 -4.47 36.56 6.94
C GLU A 159 -3.37 35.75 6.24
N PHE A 160 -3.58 34.45 6.06
CA PHE A 160 -2.67 33.59 5.29
C PHE A 160 -2.44 34.14 3.87
N TRP A 161 -3.50 34.55 3.17
CA TRP A 161 -3.35 35.12 1.82
C TRP A 161 -2.75 36.52 1.82
N ARG A 162 -2.87 37.29 2.90
CA ARG A 162 -2.28 38.63 3.05
C ARG A 162 -0.79 38.59 3.43
N GLN A 163 -0.24 37.42 3.73
CA GLN A 163 1.12 37.27 4.20
C GLN A 163 2.16 37.79 3.19
N ARG A 164 3.13 38.55 3.68
CA ARG A 164 4.26 39.08 2.93
C ARG A 164 5.58 38.60 3.54
N ASP A 165 6.61 38.47 2.71
CA ASP A 165 7.95 38.13 3.14
C ASP A 165 8.68 39.32 3.79
N GLU A 166 9.94 39.13 4.21
CA GLU A 166 10.75 40.18 4.84
C GLU A 166 11.01 41.38 3.91
N ALA A 167 10.91 41.19 2.59
CA ALA A 167 11.03 42.24 1.59
C ALA A 167 9.71 42.95 1.30
N GLY A 168 8.60 42.55 1.95
CA GLY A 168 7.27 43.10 1.71
C GLY A 168 6.59 42.55 0.46
N VAL A 169 7.15 41.51 -0.19
CA VAL A 169 6.58 40.86 -1.36
C VAL A 169 5.52 39.86 -0.91
N LEU A 170 4.43 39.74 -1.67
CA LEU A 170 3.36 38.80 -1.36
C LEU A 170 3.87 37.36 -1.47
N VAL A 171 3.67 36.55 -0.41
CA VAL A 171 4.20 35.18 -0.35
C VAL A 171 3.56 34.29 -1.42
N HIS A 172 2.28 34.52 -1.72
CA HIS A 172 1.51 33.73 -2.68
C HIS A 172 0.88 34.61 -3.76
N ASP A 173 1.60 34.75 -4.88
CA ASP A 173 1.21 35.54 -6.07
C ASP A 173 0.91 34.62 -7.27
N PHE A 174 -0.32 34.73 -7.81
CA PHE A 174 -0.82 33.98 -8.96
C PHE A 174 -0.80 34.76 -10.28
N THR A 175 -0.16 35.93 -10.33
CA THR A 175 -0.10 36.77 -11.53
C THR A 175 0.54 36.02 -12.71
N ASP A 176 -0.24 35.83 -13.78
CA ASP A 176 0.16 35.15 -15.00
C ASP A 176 -0.55 35.77 -16.23
N PRO A 177 -0.05 36.90 -16.75
CA PRO A 177 -0.78 37.70 -17.72
C PRO A 177 -1.02 36.94 -19.04
N LEU A 178 -2.27 36.98 -19.50
CA LEU A 178 -2.69 36.37 -20.76
C LEU A 178 -2.16 37.17 -21.97
N ASN A 179 -1.54 36.46 -22.91
CA ASN A 179 -1.02 37.02 -24.16
C ASN A 179 -2.14 37.57 -25.09
N GLU A 180 -1.75 38.17 -26.22
CA GLU A 180 -2.70 38.86 -27.12
C GLU A 180 -3.70 37.91 -27.79
N ASP A 181 -3.27 36.70 -28.16
CA ASP A 181 -4.11 35.70 -28.84
C ASP A 181 -4.92 34.81 -27.88
N GLY A 182 -4.73 34.98 -26.57
CA GLY A 182 -5.47 34.27 -25.53
C GLY A 182 -5.10 32.79 -25.37
N THR A 183 -3.93 32.38 -25.89
CA THR A 183 -3.47 30.98 -25.86
C THR A 183 -2.43 30.68 -24.79
N GLU A 184 -1.72 31.70 -24.27
CA GLU A 184 -0.70 31.58 -23.22
C GLU A 184 -0.95 32.55 -22.06
N GLY A 185 -0.63 32.14 -20.84
CA GLY A 185 -0.99 32.82 -19.59
C GLY A 185 -2.26 32.23 -18.95
N TRP A 186 -2.57 32.65 -17.72
CA TRP A 186 -3.58 32.03 -16.87
C TRP A 186 -3.43 30.49 -16.71
N ASP A 187 -2.21 30.00 -16.47
CA ASP A 187 -1.96 28.57 -16.26
C ASP A 187 -2.65 28.07 -14.98
N THR A 188 -3.67 27.24 -15.17
CA THR A 188 -4.45 26.61 -14.10
C THR A 188 -4.03 25.17 -13.82
N ARG A 189 -2.95 24.67 -14.44
CA ARG A 189 -2.49 23.28 -14.24
C ARG A 189 -2.14 22.98 -12.78
N PHE A 190 -1.53 23.95 -12.08
CA PHE A 190 -1.14 23.78 -10.68
C PHE A 190 -2.33 23.46 -9.75
N LEU A 191 -3.56 23.88 -10.08
CA LEU A 191 -4.75 23.60 -9.27
C LEU A 191 -5.02 22.10 -9.18
N GLY A 192 -4.75 21.42 -10.27
CA GLY A 192 -4.87 19.99 -10.32
C GLY A 192 -3.79 19.29 -9.46
N ASP A 193 -2.52 19.73 -9.58
CA ASP A 193 -1.40 19.21 -8.77
C ASP A 193 -1.68 19.44 -7.27
N LEU A 194 -2.13 20.65 -6.95
CA LEU A 194 -2.49 21.08 -5.61
C LEU A 194 -3.53 20.15 -5.00
N TYR A 195 -4.64 19.93 -5.71
CA TYR A 195 -5.74 19.10 -5.23
C TYR A 195 -5.31 17.65 -4.95
N GLN A 196 -4.49 17.08 -5.84
CA GLN A 196 -4.03 15.71 -5.72
C GLN A 196 -3.32 15.45 -4.37
N ASP A 197 -2.55 16.42 -3.89
CA ASP A 197 -1.71 16.25 -2.71
C ASP A 197 -2.20 17.02 -1.47
N LEU A 198 -3.29 17.78 -1.56
CA LEU A 198 -3.81 18.58 -0.45
C LEU A 198 -4.33 17.73 0.72
N SER A 199 -4.89 16.54 0.44
CA SER A 199 -5.35 15.57 1.45
C SER A 199 -4.95 14.15 1.07
N GLU A 200 -4.08 13.53 1.89
CA GLU A 200 -3.66 12.14 1.70
C GLU A 200 -4.86 11.16 1.79
N ALA A 201 -5.83 11.47 2.65
CA ALA A 201 -7.07 10.71 2.78
C ALA A 201 -7.91 10.78 1.50
N ALA A 202 -8.08 11.96 0.91
CA ALA A 202 -8.78 12.13 -0.36
C ALA A 202 -8.04 11.43 -1.52
N ARG A 203 -6.71 11.59 -1.60
CA ARG A 203 -5.87 10.92 -2.59
C ARG A 203 -5.99 9.40 -2.54
N LYS A 204 -5.96 8.82 -1.34
CA LYS A 204 -6.11 7.36 -1.12
C LYS A 204 -7.53 6.87 -1.40
N THR A 205 -8.55 7.68 -1.13
CA THR A 205 -9.96 7.29 -1.28
C THR A 205 -10.41 7.35 -2.73
N TYR A 206 -10.04 8.41 -3.46
CA TYR A 206 -10.48 8.65 -4.84
C TYR A 206 -9.43 8.26 -5.89
N ALA A 207 -8.27 7.73 -5.49
CA ALA A 207 -7.17 7.35 -6.38
C ALA A 207 -6.77 8.48 -7.35
N LEU A 208 -6.68 9.70 -6.82
CA LEU A 208 -6.39 10.89 -7.61
C LEU A 208 -5.00 10.81 -8.19
N LEU A 209 -4.91 10.65 -9.51
CA LEU A 209 -3.65 10.71 -10.24
C LEU A 209 -3.84 11.35 -11.60
N GLN A 210 -3.07 12.40 -11.86
CA GLN A 210 -3.14 13.10 -13.13
C GLN A 210 -2.37 12.40 -14.24
N THR A 211 -2.97 12.38 -15.42
CA THR A 211 -2.30 11.95 -16.64
C THR A 211 -1.38 13.08 -17.12
N PRO A 212 -0.08 12.82 -17.31
CA PRO A 212 0.82 13.81 -17.90
C PRO A 212 0.40 14.21 -19.31
N GLU A 213 0.58 15.49 -19.64
CA GLU A 213 0.18 16.10 -20.93
C GLU A 213 0.67 15.33 -22.15
N PHE A 214 1.93 14.89 -22.18
CA PHE A 214 2.49 14.15 -23.32
C PHE A 214 1.80 12.79 -23.57
N VAL A 215 1.26 12.16 -22.52
CA VAL A 215 0.48 10.91 -22.63
C VAL A 215 -0.94 11.22 -23.10
N GLU A 216 -1.53 12.27 -22.56
CA GLU A 216 -2.86 12.76 -22.94
C GLU A 216 -2.90 13.16 -24.41
N GLU A 217 -1.95 13.98 -24.87
CA GLU A 217 -1.83 14.40 -26.26
C GLU A 217 -1.67 13.22 -27.20
N PHE A 218 -0.82 12.26 -26.84
CA PHE A 218 -0.61 11.04 -27.61
C PHE A 218 -1.91 10.25 -27.76
N ILE A 219 -2.67 10.04 -26.68
CA ILE A 219 -3.95 9.32 -26.74
C ILE A 219 -4.99 10.09 -27.57
N LEU A 220 -5.06 11.41 -27.44
CA LEU A 220 -5.94 12.24 -28.27
C LEU A 220 -5.53 12.17 -29.75
N ASP A 221 -4.24 12.10 -30.08
CA ASP A 221 -3.79 11.95 -31.47
C ASP A 221 -4.22 10.63 -32.09
N ARG A 222 -4.16 9.53 -31.32
CA ARG A 222 -4.58 8.20 -31.78
C ARG A 222 -6.10 8.01 -31.80
N THR A 223 -6.87 8.89 -31.17
CA THR A 223 -8.34 8.74 -31.07
C THR A 223 -9.12 9.84 -31.79
N MET A 224 -8.83 11.10 -31.46
CA MET A 224 -9.55 12.26 -31.97
C MET A 224 -9.19 12.58 -33.42
N ASN A 225 -7.92 12.49 -33.83
CA ASN A 225 -7.55 12.76 -35.23
C ASN A 225 -8.24 11.78 -36.22
N PRO A 226 -8.27 10.45 -35.96
CA PRO A 226 -9.09 9.54 -36.76
C PRO A 226 -10.58 9.87 -36.75
N ALA A 227 -11.14 10.25 -35.59
CA ALA A 227 -12.55 10.60 -35.49
C ALA A 227 -12.88 11.88 -36.28
N VAL A 228 -12.04 12.92 -36.22
CA VAL A 228 -12.22 14.14 -37.01
C VAL A 228 -12.15 13.84 -38.51
N ARG A 229 -11.26 12.93 -38.94
CA ARG A 229 -11.19 12.51 -40.36
C ARG A 229 -12.45 11.79 -40.84
N GLU A 230 -13.09 10.99 -39.98
CA GLU A 230 -14.29 10.21 -40.32
C GLU A 230 -15.58 11.05 -40.22
N PHE A 231 -15.72 11.87 -39.17
CA PHE A 231 -16.97 12.55 -38.81
C PHE A 231 -16.95 14.07 -39.00
N GLY A 232 -15.79 14.67 -39.23
CA GLY A 232 -15.60 16.11 -39.12
C GLY A 232 -15.51 16.59 -37.66
N TYR A 233 -15.11 17.86 -37.48
CA TYR A 233 -15.00 18.47 -36.15
C TYR A 233 -16.31 19.09 -35.66
N GLU A 234 -17.23 19.44 -36.56
CA GLU A 234 -18.46 20.20 -36.25
C GLU A 234 -19.48 19.41 -35.43
N GLU A 235 -19.63 18.11 -35.72
CA GLU A 235 -20.57 17.22 -35.01
C GLU A 235 -19.88 16.40 -33.91
N LEU A 236 -18.58 16.60 -33.69
CA LEU A 236 -17.80 15.75 -32.81
C LEU A 236 -18.31 15.86 -31.36
N LYS A 237 -18.35 14.71 -30.68
CA LYS A 237 -18.73 14.58 -29.28
C LYS A 237 -17.73 13.66 -28.60
N MET A 238 -17.10 14.18 -27.57
CA MET A 238 -16.08 13.50 -26.78
C MET A 238 -16.54 13.42 -25.32
N ILE A 239 -16.20 12.32 -24.66
CA ILE A 239 -16.36 12.18 -23.20
C ILE A 239 -15.11 11.61 -22.54
N ASP A 240 -14.80 12.13 -21.36
CA ASP A 240 -14.00 11.45 -20.35
C ASP A 240 -14.88 11.04 -19.15
N PRO A 241 -15.25 9.75 -18.99
CA PRO A 241 -16.13 9.29 -17.91
C PRO A 241 -15.39 9.15 -16.57
N THR A 242 -14.12 9.56 -16.48
CA THR A 242 -13.27 9.60 -15.30
C THR A 242 -12.43 10.87 -15.31
N CYS A 243 -13.08 12.02 -15.54
CA CYS A 243 -12.38 13.22 -16.01
C CYS A 243 -11.43 13.85 -15.00
N GLY A 244 -11.54 13.49 -13.71
CA GLY A 244 -10.75 14.08 -12.65
C GLY A 244 -10.79 15.61 -12.71
N SER A 245 -9.62 16.24 -12.65
CA SER A 245 -9.44 17.70 -12.77
C SER A 245 -9.56 18.23 -14.21
N GLY A 246 -9.95 17.40 -15.18
CA GLY A 246 -10.32 17.81 -16.55
C GLY A 246 -9.18 17.77 -17.58
N HIS A 247 -8.16 16.93 -17.42
CA HIS A 247 -6.98 16.91 -18.31
C HIS A 247 -7.35 16.63 -19.78
N PHE A 248 -7.94 15.47 -20.08
CA PHE A 248 -8.37 15.12 -21.44
C PHE A 248 -9.42 16.09 -21.98
N VAL A 249 -10.32 16.56 -21.12
CA VAL A 249 -11.37 17.54 -21.44
C VAL A 249 -10.75 18.86 -21.94
N LEU A 250 -9.76 19.39 -21.23
CA LEU A 250 -9.05 20.62 -21.61
C LEU A 250 -8.23 20.44 -22.89
N GLY A 251 -7.49 19.33 -23.01
CA GLY A 251 -6.70 19.03 -24.21
C GLY A 251 -7.56 18.93 -25.46
N ALA A 252 -8.69 18.23 -25.37
CA ALA A 252 -9.66 18.13 -26.46
C ALA A 252 -10.34 19.48 -26.78
N PHE A 253 -10.67 20.28 -25.75
CA PHE A 253 -11.24 21.62 -25.94
C PHE A 253 -10.29 22.52 -26.75
N ARG A 254 -9.01 22.60 -26.37
CA ARG A 254 -7.99 23.40 -27.09
C ARG A 254 -7.86 22.97 -28.56
N ARG A 255 -7.83 21.66 -28.82
CA ARG A 255 -7.80 21.10 -30.18
C ARG A 255 -9.02 21.49 -30.99
N LEU A 256 -10.22 21.42 -30.41
CA LEU A 256 -11.46 21.82 -31.09
C LEU A 256 -11.50 23.33 -31.37
N VAL A 257 -11.11 24.18 -30.43
CA VAL A 257 -11.04 25.63 -30.66
C VAL A 257 -10.14 25.94 -31.85
N ARG A 258 -8.98 25.29 -31.94
CA ARG A 258 -8.07 25.44 -33.08
C ARG A 258 -8.72 24.97 -34.39
N LEU A 259 -9.36 23.81 -34.40
CA LEU A 259 -10.05 23.29 -35.60
C LEU A 259 -11.19 24.20 -36.06
N TRP A 260 -11.99 24.74 -35.14
CA TRP A 260 -13.02 25.73 -35.45
C TRP A 260 -12.42 27.04 -35.96
N ALA A 261 -11.28 27.47 -35.41
CA ALA A 261 -10.61 28.69 -35.84
C ALA A 261 -10.04 28.58 -37.26
N GLU A 262 -9.41 27.44 -37.58
CA GLU A 262 -8.85 27.13 -38.90
C GLU A 262 -9.95 26.87 -39.95
N GLY A 263 -11.01 26.14 -39.58
CA GLY A 263 -12.08 25.75 -40.49
C GLY A 263 -13.12 26.85 -40.76
N GLN A 264 -13.38 27.74 -39.80
CA GLN A 264 -14.34 28.84 -39.92
C GLN A 264 -13.78 30.17 -39.38
N PRO A 265 -12.74 30.77 -40.02
CA PRO A 265 -12.07 31.96 -39.50
C PRO A 265 -12.97 33.21 -39.43
N GLY A 266 -14.02 33.28 -40.25
CA GLY A 266 -14.97 34.40 -40.27
C GLY A 266 -16.12 34.30 -39.26
N ARG A 267 -16.21 33.19 -38.50
CA ARG A 267 -17.22 33.02 -37.46
C ARG A 267 -16.79 33.74 -36.18
N ASP A 268 -17.76 34.29 -35.46
CA ASP A 268 -17.53 34.94 -34.17
C ASP A 268 -16.72 34.04 -33.22
N VAL A 269 -15.76 34.64 -32.50
CA VAL A 269 -14.81 33.90 -31.65
C VAL A 269 -15.56 33.16 -30.54
N HIS A 270 -16.53 33.83 -29.91
CA HIS A 270 -17.32 33.24 -28.86
C HIS A 270 -18.20 32.10 -29.40
N GLU A 271 -18.81 32.23 -30.58
CA GLU A 271 -19.55 31.12 -31.20
C GLU A 271 -18.67 29.88 -31.46
N ARG A 272 -17.41 30.07 -31.90
CA ARG A 272 -16.45 28.97 -32.10
C ARG A 272 -16.10 28.29 -30.77
N VAL A 273 -15.82 29.07 -29.73
CA VAL A 273 -15.53 28.55 -28.38
C VAL A 273 -16.74 27.84 -27.79
N ARG A 274 -17.95 28.40 -27.93
CA ARG A 274 -19.21 27.78 -27.49
C ARG A 274 -19.45 26.45 -28.20
N ALA A 275 -19.17 26.35 -29.50
CA ALA A 275 -19.26 25.11 -30.26
C ALA A 275 -18.25 24.06 -29.77
N ALA A 276 -17.01 24.46 -29.52
CA ALA A 276 -16.00 23.58 -28.95
C ALA A 276 -16.40 23.05 -27.56
N LEU A 277 -16.94 23.91 -26.68
CA LEU A 277 -17.45 23.48 -25.37
C LEU A 277 -18.59 22.47 -25.48
N HIS A 278 -19.53 22.67 -26.41
CA HIS A 278 -20.65 21.76 -26.64
C HIS A 278 -20.25 20.33 -27.02
N SER A 279 -19.06 20.16 -27.60
CA SER A 279 -18.52 18.86 -27.99
C SER A 279 -17.88 18.09 -26.85
N ILE A 280 -17.50 18.74 -25.75
CA ILE A 280 -16.72 18.15 -24.66
C ILE A 280 -17.61 17.81 -23.47
N HIS A 281 -17.48 16.58 -22.98
CA HIS A 281 -18.24 16.07 -21.83
C HIS A 281 -17.30 15.38 -20.84
N GLY A 282 -17.67 15.36 -19.57
CA GLY A 282 -16.89 14.68 -18.54
C GLY A 282 -17.71 14.33 -17.32
N VAL A 283 -17.35 13.23 -16.66
CA VAL A 283 -17.97 12.79 -15.41
C VAL A 283 -16.90 12.32 -14.46
N ASP A 284 -17.00 12.69 -13.19
CA ASP A 284 -16.19 12.14 -12.11
C ASP A 284 -17.02 11.97 -10.84
N ILE A 285 -16.70 10.98 -10.02
CA ILE A 285 -17.39 10.75 -8.74
C ILE A 285 -17.02 11.81 -7.70
N ASN A 286 -15.91 12.51 -7.90
CA ASN A 286 -15.36 13.44 -6.95
C ASN A 286 -15.77 14.89 -7.25
N PRO A 287 -16.60 15.52 -6.39
CA PRO A 287 -17.10 16.87 -6.63
C PRO A 287 -15.99 17.93 -6.73
N PHE A 288 -14.86 17.75 -6.03
CA PHE A 288 -13.75 18.70 -6.07
C PHE A 288 -13.00 18.65 -7.38
N ALA A 289 -12.76 17.43 -7.88
CA ALA A 289 -12.09 17.23 -9.16
C ALA A 289 -12.92 17.87 -10.29
N VAL A 290 -14.24 17.65 -10.27
CA VAL A 290 -15.19 18.28 -11.21
C VAL A 290 -15.23 19.81 -11.04
N ALA A 291 -15.24 20.35 -9.82
CA ALA A 291 -15.21 21.80 -9.59
C ALA A 291 -13.94 22.45 -10.18
N ILE A 292 -12.77 21.81 -9.99
CA ILE A 292 -11.51 22.24 -10.59
C ILE A 292 -11.59 22.12 -12.12
N ALA A 293 -12.13 21.03 -12.66
CA ALA A 293 -12.29 20.85 -14.10
C ALA A 293 -13.20 21.94 -14.71
N ARG A 294 -14.32 22.27 -14.05
CA ARG A 294 -15.23 23.37 -14.41
C ARG A 294 -14.51 24.72 -14.42
N PHE A 295 -13.76 25.03 -13.35
CA PHE A 295 -12.98 26.26 -13.27
C PHE A 295 -11.94 26.38 -14.39
N ARG A 296 -11.12 25.34 -14.56
CA ARG A 296 -10.05 25.28 -15.57
C ARG A 296 -10.61 25.43 -16.99
N LEU A 297 -11.72 24.75 -17.28
CA LEU A 297 -12.36 24.81 -18.59
C LEU A 297 -13.00 26.18 -18.84
N LEU A 298 -13.63 26.78 -17.83
CA LEU A 298 -14.20 28.12 -17.91
C LEU A 298 -13.12 29.18 -18.17
N VAL A 299 -12.03 29.18 -17.40
CA VAL A 299 -10.90 30.11 -17.60
C VAL A 299 -10.31 29.96 -18.99
N ALA A 300 -10.10 28.72 -19.45
CA ALA A 300 -9.62 28.46 -20.81
C ALA A 300 -10.59 28.97 -21.90
N ALA A 301 -11.90 28.84 -21.68
CA ALA A 301 -12.91 29.31 -22.63
C ALA A 301 -13.02 30.84 -22.68
N ILE A 302 -12.95 31.50 -21.52
CA ILE A 302 -12.92 32.97 -21.41
C ILE A 302 -11.68 33.52 -22.13
N ALA A 303 -10.50 32.94 -21.86
CA ALA A 303 -9.25 33.30 -22.51
C ALA A 303 -9.34 33.17 -24.05
N ALA A 304 -9.77 32.00 -24.53
CA ALA A 304 -9.91 31.72 -25.95
C ALA A 304 -10.98 32.60 -26.66
N SER A 305 -11.92 33.17 -25.92
CA SER A 305 -12.95 34.08 -26.44
C SER A 305 -12.51 35.55 -26.45
N GLY A 306 -11.31 35.86 -25.94
CA GLY A 306 -10.82 37.24 -25.80
C GLY A 306 -11.50 38.04 -24.68
N VAL A 307 -12.29 37.39 -23.83
CA VAL A 307 -12.97 38.02 -22.68
C VAL A 307 -11.97 38.16 -21.53
N ARG A 308 -11.97 39.30 -20.83
CA ARG A 308 -10.93 39.60 -19.82
C ARG A 308 -11.44 39.63 -18.38
N THR A 309 -12.76 39.66 -18.18
CA THR A 309 -13.36 39.66 -16.83
C THR A 309 -14.51 38.67 -16.70
N LEU A 310 -14.77 38.19 -15.47
CA LEU A 310 -15.92 37.32 -15.17
C LEU A 310 -17.26 38.05 -15.38
N ALA A 311 -17.30 39.37 -15.13
CA ALA A 311 -18.49 40.18 -15.37
C ALA A 311 -18.86 40.27 -16.87
N GLU A 312 -17.87 40.33 -17.76
CA GLU A 312 -18.10 40.20 -19.20
C GLU A 312 -18.47 38.78 -19.59
N ALA A 313 -17.81 37.77 -19.02
CA ALA A 313 -18.12 36.37 -19.28
C ALA A 313 -19.57 36.02 -18.88
N ALA A 314 -20.11 36.64 -17.83
CA ALA A 314 -21.50 36.44 -17.39
C ALA A 314 -22.56 36.86 -18.43
N LYS A 315 -22.19 37.62 -19.47
CA LYS A 315 -23.07 38.01 -20.58
C LYS A 315 -23.25 36.91 -21.63
N TYR A 316 -22.43 35.88 -21.56
CA TYR A 316 -22.36 34.80 -22.55
C TYR A 316 -22.81 33.46 -21.95
N GLU A 317 -23.20 32.54 -22.84
CA GLU A 317 -23.56 31.16 -22.46
C GLU A 317 -22.36 30.22 -22.62
N TRP A 318 -22.01 29.50 -21.56
CA TRP A 318 -20.86 28.59 -21.52
C TRP A 318 -21.34 27.15 -21.27
N PRO A 319 -21.52 26.34 -22.33
CA PRO A 319 -22.13 25.01 -22.23
C PRO A 319 -21.12 23.97 -21.71
N ILE A 320 -20.81 24.04 -20.41
CA ILE A 320 -19.90 23.13 -19.72
C ILE A 320 -20.64 21.84 -19.33
N HIS A 321 -20.37 20.74 -20.03
CA HIS A 321 -20.99 19.42 -19.78
C HIS A 321 -20.12 18.54 -18.87
N LEU A 322 -19.80 19.04 -17.68
CA LEU A 322 -19.07 18.30 -16.64
C LEU A 322 -19.99 18.00 -15.46
N ALA A 323 -20.06 16.75 -15.01
CA ALA A 323 -20.99 16.34 -13.97
C ALA A 323 -20.33 15.51 -12.84
N VAL A 324 -20.87 15.64 -11.64
CA VAL A 324 -20.53 14.83 -10.47
C VAL A 324 -21.43 13.60 -10.41
N GLY A 325 -20.85 12.41 -10.55
CA GLY A 325 -21.59 11.17 -10.44
C GLY A 325 -20.76 9.92 -10.75
N ASP A 326 -21.35 8.76 -10.46
CA ASP A 326 -20.74 7.47 -10.76
C ASP A 326 -21.04 7.04 -12.20
N SER A 327 -20.05 7.19 -13.09
CA SER A 327 -20.10 6.79 -14.50
C SER A 327 -20.41 5.30 -14.73
N LEU A 328 -20.20 4.43 -13.73
CA LEU A 328 -20.48 3.01 -13.82
C LEU A 328 -21.95 2.69 -13.56
N ILE A 329 -22.70 3.54 -12.86
CA ILE A 329 -24.13 3.32 -12.63
C ILE A 329 -24.89 3.76 -13.88
N LYS A 330 -25.49 2.79 -14.59
CA LYS A 330 -26.37 3.08 -15.73
C LYS A 330 -27.57 3.86 -15.20
N ALA A 331 -27.94 4.95 -15.87
CA ALA A 331 -29.16 5.67 -15.55
C ALA A 331 -30.37 4.76 -15.80
N ARG A 332 -30.82 4.03 -14.77
CA ARG A 332 -32.16 3.41 -14.69
C ARG A 332 -33.28 4.47 -14.61
N GLN A 333 -32.92 5.75 -14.57
CA GLN A 333 -33.80 6.89 -14.32
C GLN A 333 -34.79 7.21 -15.46
N LEU A 334 -34.72 6.59 -16.64
CA LEU A 334 -35.63 6.93 -17.76
C LEU A 334 -36.65 5.86 -18.15
N GLU A 335 -36.55 4.62 -17.65
CA GLU A 335 -37.58 3.59 -17.91
C GLU A 335 -38.81 3.72 -17.00
N LEU A 336 -38.74 4.48 -15.91
CA LEU A 336 -39.88 4.74 -15.01
C LEU A 336 -40.85 5.83 -15.51
N THR A 337 -40.56 6.48 -16.63
CA THR A 337 -41.38 7.59 -17.15
C THR A 337 -42.12 7.30 -18.46
N LEU A 338 -41.82 6.21 -19.17
CA LEU A 338 -42.44 5.91 -20.47
C LEU A 338 -42.65 4.41 -20.67
N GLY A 339 -43.60 3.83 -19.92
CA GLY A 339 -44.04 2.46 -20.11
C GLY A 339 -44.83 2.01 -18.89
N GLY A 340 -46.14 2.20 -18.91
CA GLY A 340 -47.03 1.71 -17.86
C GLY A 340 -46.98 0.19 -17.79
N ASP A 341 -46.74 -0.34 -16.60
CA ASP A 341 -47.41 -1.51 -16.05
C ASP A 341 -47.38 -1.39 -14.52
N GLU A 342 -48.56 -1.57 -13.93
CA GLU A 342 -48.87 -1.42 -12.52
C GLU A 342 -48.22 -2.52 -11.67
N ASP A 343 -46.90 -2.48 -11.46
CA ASP A 343 -46.23 -3.14 -10.32
C ASP A 343 -44.76 -2.67 -10.12
N GLY A 344 -44.53 -1.37 -10.29
CA GLY A 344 -43.20 -0.75 -10.23
C GLY A 344 -42.62 -0.69 -8.82
N GLY A 345 -41.78 -1.67 -8.47
CA GLY A 345 -40.93 -1.64 -7.28
C GLY A 345 -40.05 -0.39 -7.25
N TYR A 346 -40.36 0.52 -6.33
CA TYR A 346 -39.55 1.69 -5.98
C TYR A 346 -38.15 1.22 -5.54
N ASP A 347 -37.14 1.31 -6.41
CA ASP A 347 -35.75 0.96 -6.07
C ASP A 347 -35.09 2.15 -5.32
N PRO A 348 -35.00 2.10 -3.98
CA PRO A 348 -34.55 3.24 -3.19
C PRO A 348 -33.05 3.53 -3.40
N LEU A 349 -32.28 2.53 -3.86
CA LEU A 349 -30.83 2.66 -4.11
C LEU A 349 -30.52 3.51 -5.34
N ALA A 350 -31.40 3.50 -6.35
CA ALA A 350 -31.30 4.32 -7.56
C ALA A 350 -31.76 5.78 -7.34
N SER A 351 -32.54 6.04 -6.29
CA SER A 351 -33.12 7.37 -5.98
C SER A 351 -32.32 8.21 -4.97
N PHE A 352 -31.33 7.62 -4.29
CA PHE A 352 -30.50 8.36 -3.34
C PHE A 352 -29.33 9.05 -4.06
N THR A 353 -29.31 10.37 -3.97
CA THR A 353 -28.29 11.25 -4.56
C THR A 353 -27.63 12.00 -3.40
N TYR A 354 -26.30 11.96 -3.29
CA TYR A 354 -25.62 12.82 -2.33
C TYR A 354 -25.88 14.29 -2.72
N ALA A 355 -25.93 15.20 -1.74
CA ALA A 355 -26.17 16.61 -2.02
C ALA A 355 -25.21 17.19 -3.08
N THR A 356 -24.03 16.61 -3.24
CA THR A 356 -22.98 17.03 -4.18
C THR A 356 -23.08 16.44 -5.59
N GLU A 357 -23.93 15.43 -5.82
CA GLU A 357 -24.07 14.75 -7.12
C GLU A 357 -25.07 15.50 -8.02
N ASP A 358 -24.69 15.78 -9.27
CA ASP A 358 -25.51 16.56 -10.23
C ASP A 358 -25.60 15.90 -11.63
N VAL A 359 -25.13 14.65 -11.80
CA VAL A 359 -25.21 13.90 -13.09
C VAL A 359 -26.62 13.80 -13.67
N HIS A 360 -27.64 13.83 -12.82
CA HIS A 360 -29.05 13.81 -13.22
C HIS A 360 -29.50 15.11 -13.90
N GLU A 361 -28.80 16.23 -13.67
CA GLU A 361 -29.01 17.52 -14.33
C GLU A 361 -28.38 17.58 -15.73
N HIS A 362 -27.66 16.54 -16.15
CA HIS A 362 -27.04 16.41 -17.48
C HIS A 362 -27.65 15.26 -18.32
N PRO A 363 -28.86 15.42 -18.90
CA PRO A 363 -29.55 14.34 -19.61
C PRO A 363 -28.71 13.68 -20.72
N GLY A 364 -28.64 12.35 -20.64
CA GLY A 364 -27.97 11.52 -21.64
C GLY A 364 -26.45 11.61 -21.65
N ILE A 365 -25.79 12.29 -20.71
CA ILE A 365 -24.30 12.36 -20.65
C ILE A 365 -23.67 10.97 -20.53
N LEU A 366 -24.39 10.01 -19.93
CA LEU A 366 -23.97 8.62 -19.77
C LEU A 366 -24.66 7.65 -20.75
N GLN A 367 -25.29 8.17 -21.81
CA GLN A 367 -25.97 7.38 -22.84
C GLN A 367 -24.96 6.53 -23.63
N GLN A 368 -25.25 5.23 -23.76
CA GLN A 368 -24.43 4.32 -24.56
C GLN A 368 -24.49 4.70 -26.04
N GLY A 369 -23.36 4.57 -26.74
CA GLY A 369 -23.32 4.82 -28.19
C GLY A 369 -23.41 6.28 -28.60
N ARG A 370 -23.20 7.24 -27.69
CA ARG A 370 -23.35 8.69 -27.97
C ARG A 370 -22.09 9.33 -28.55
N TYR A 371 -20.90 8.81 -28.21
CA TYR A 371 -19.65 9.57 -28.35
C TYR A 371 -18.78 9.09 -29.52
N HIS A 372 -18.21 10.05 -30.25
CA HIS A 372 -17.25 9.80 -31.32
C HIS A 372 -15.86 9.47 -30.77
N VAL A 373 -15.53 10.04 -29.61
CA VAL A 373 -14.25 9.85 -28.91
C VAL A 373 -14.55 9.59 -27.44
N VAL A 374 -14.00 8.51 -26.88
CA VAL A 374 -14.04 8.24 -25.44
C VAL A 374 -12.62 8.05 -24.96
N VAL A 375 -12.17 8.90 -24.04
CA VAL A 375 -10.82 8.85 -23.50
C VAL A 375 -10.81 8.93 -21.98
N GLY A 376 -9.68 8.66 -21.34
CA GLY A 376 -9.56 8.78 -19.90
C GLY A 376 -8.53 7.86 -19.28
N ASN A 377 -8.33 8.04 -17.97
CA ASN A 377 -7.45 7.26 -17.11
C ASN A 377 -8.28 6.71 -15.93
N PRO A 378 -8.87 5.51 -16.06
CA PRO A 378 -9.75 4.97 -15.02
C PRO A 378 -9.00 4.64 -13.72
N PRO A 379 -9.67 4.60 -12.55
CA PRO A 379 -9.02 4.36 -11.27
C PRO A 379 -8.51 2.91 -11.08
N TYR A 380 -7.32 2.75 -10.49
CA TYR A 380 -6.63 1.45 -10.31
C TYR A 380 -6.85 0.83 -8.92
N ILE A 381 -8.04 1.00 -8.33
CA ILE A 381 -8.39 0.51 -6.98
C ILE A 381 -9.49 -0.54 -7.02
N THR A 382 -9.64 -1.30 -5.92
CA THR A 382 -10.73 -2.26 -5.74
C THR A 382 -11.90 -1.63 -5.00
N VAL A 383 -13.13 -2.08 -5.28
CA VAL A 383 -14.34 -1.63 -4.58
C VAL A 383 -14.38 -2.20 -3.15
N LYS A 384 -14.35 -1.34 -2.14
CA LYS A 384 -14.39 -1.76 -0.73
C LYS A 384 -15.81 -2.01 -0.22
N ASP A 385 -16.79 -1.30 -0.76
CA ASP A 385 -18.20 -1.47 -0.40
C ASP A 385 -18.78 -2.73 -1.08
N LYS A 386 -19.37 -3.62 -0.27
CA LYS A 386 -19.87 -4.91 -0.75
C LYS A 386 -21.10 -4.75 -1.65
N LYS A 387 -22.06 -3.90 -1.30
CA LYS A 387 -23.28 -3.70 -2.09
C LYS A 387 -22.99 -3.02 -3.42
N LEU A 388 -22.10 -2.03 -3.40
CA LEU A 388 -21.64 -1.37 -4.63
C LEU A 388 -20.88 -2.36 -5.54
N ASN A 389 -20.04 -3.24 -4.95
CA ASN A 389 -19.35 -4.28 -5.69
C ASN A 389 -20.31 -5.26 -6.36
N GLU A 390 -21.39 -5.64 -5.68
CA GLU A 390 -22.47 -6.49 -6.20
C GLU A 390 -23.19 -5.80 -7.36
N LEU A 391 -23.61 -4.54 -7.21
CA LEU A 391 -24.25 -3.76 -8.27
C LEU A 391 -23.39 -3.68 -9.54
N TYR A 392 -22.10 -3.37 -9.42
CA TYR A 392 -21.23 -3.32 -10.60
C TYR A 392 -21.08 -4.68 -11.29
N ARG A 393 -21.11 -5.80 -10.55
CA ARG A 393 -21.06 -7.14 -11.16
C ARG A 393 -22.33 -7.46 -11.95
N GLU A 394 -23.48 -6.94 -11.52
CA GLU A 394 -24.73 -7.05 -12.26
C GLU A 394 -24.69 -6.22 -13.54
N LEU A 395 -24.08 -5.03 -13.48
CA LEU A 395 -24.01 -4.11 -14.62
C LEU A 395 -22.95 -4.49 -15.67
N TYR A 396 -21.86 -5.15 -15.25
CA TYR A 396 -20.67 -5.43 -16.08
C TYR A 396 -20.22 -6.90 -15.97
N ASP A 397 -20.43 -7.66 -17.05
CA ASP A 397 -20.09 -9.07 -17.15
C ASP A 397 -18.57 -9.34 -17.21
N ALA A 398 -17.74 -8.31 -17.46
CA ALA A 398 -16.28 -8.38 -17.38
C ALA A 398 -15.75 -8.55 -15.95
N CYS A 399 -16.54 -8.24 -14.91
CA CYS A 399 -16.09 -8.34 -13.52
C CYS A 399 -15.95 -9.81 -13.06
N GLY A 400 -14.74 -10.22 -12.65
CA GLY A 400 -14.42 -11.54 -12.09
C GLY A 400 -13.53 -11.44 -10.85
N GLY A 401 -13.68 -12.34 -9.88
CA GLY A 401 -12.86 -12.35 -8.65
C GLY A 401 -12.82 -11.00 -7.92
N THR A 402 -11.71 -10.67 -7.26
CA THR A 402 -11.45 -9.34 -6.69
C THR A 402 -10.86 -8.42 -7.77
N TYR A 403 -11.73 -7.71 -8.49
CA TYR A 403 -11.36 -6.86 -9.63
C TYR A 403 -10.98 -5.43 -9.23
N ALA A 404 -10.14 -4.79 -10.05
CA ALA A 404 -9.91 -3.34 -10.01
C ALA A 404 -10.97 -2.60 -10.84
N LEU A 405 -11.29 -1.35 -10.49
CA LEU A 405 -12.27 -0.51 -11.17
C LEU A 405 -11.94 -0.28 -12.65
N SER A 406 -10.67 -0.36 -13.04
CA SER A 406 -10.27 -0.32 -14.46
C SER A 406 -10.96 -1.39 -15.32
N VAL A 407 -11.42 -2.52 -14.76
CA VAL A 407 -12.14 -3.57 -15.50
C VAL A 407 -13.54 -3.12 -15.95
N PRO A 408 -14.47 -2.75 -15.03
CA PRO A 408 -15.78 -2.25 -15.45
C PRO A 408 -15.66 -0.94 -16.26
N PHE A 409 -14.67 -0.08 -15.96
CA PHE A 409 -14.44 1.12 -16.77
C PHE A 409 -13.97 0.79 -18.19
N ALA A 410 -13.06 -0.17 -18.39
CA ALA A 410 -12.66 -0.59 -19.73
C ALA A 410 -13.89 -1.00 -20.56
N GLN A 411 -14.82 -1.77 -19.97
CA GLN A 411 -16.09 -2.08 -20.63
C GLN A 411 -16.93 -0.82 -20.89
N ARG A 412 -17.09 0.04 -19.89
CA ARG A 412 -17.88 1.27 -19.95
C ARG A 412 -17.41 2.24 -21.03
N PHE A 413 -16.11 2.42 -21.20
CA PHE A 413 -15.53 3.30 -22.22
C PHE A 413 -15.98 2.88 -23.63
N PHE A 414 -15.86 1.59 -23.94
CA PHE A 414 -16.35 1.06 -25.22
C PHE A 414 -17.88 1.12 -25.34
N GLU A 415 -18.65 0.96 -24.25
CA GLU A 415 -20.11 1.09 -24.30
C GLU A 415 -20.60 2.50 -24.64
N LEU A 416 -19.87 3.54 -24.20
CA LEU A 416 -20.18 4.96 -24.48
C LEU A 416 -19.87 5.37 -25.93
N ALA A 417 -18.91 4.72 -26.57
CA ALA A 417 -18.53 5.00 -27.95
C ALA A 417 -19.63 4.61 -28.95
N LYS A 418 -19.84 5.44 -29.98
CA LYS A 418 -20.78 5.22 -31.10
C LYS A 418 -20.61 3.82 -31.67
N ARG A 419 -21.74 3.13 -31.82
CA ARG A 419 -21.80 1.88 -32.60
C ARG A 419 -21.78 2.31 -34.07
N GLY A 420 -20.90 1.69 -34.86
CA GLY A 420 -20.85 1.94 -36.30
C GLY A 420 -22.17 1.61 -36.98
N GLY A 421 -22.35 2.15 -38.19
CA GLY A 421 -23.52 1.85 -39.02
C GLY A 421 -23.48 0.41 -39.57
N ASP A 422 -24.59 -0.02 -40.17
CA ASP A 422 -24.76 -1.38 -40.73
C ASP A 422 -23.73 -1.73 -41.82
N GLU A 423 -23.11 -0.72 -42.43
CA GLU A 423 -22.02 -0.85 -43.42
C GLU A 423 -20.62 -1.02 -42.82
N GLY A 424 -20.49 -1.10 -41.49
CA GLY A 424 -19.19 -1.28 -40.82
C GLY A 424 -18.29 -0.03 -40.83
N ARG A 425 -18.87 1.17 -40.93
CA ARG A 425 -18.18 2.47 -40.85
C ARG A 425 -18.73 3.33 -39.70
N ALA A 426 -18.19 4.52 -39.47
CA ALA A 426 -18.71 5.47 -38.50
C ALA A 426 -18.71 4.96 -37.03
N TYR A 427 -17.67 4.21 -36.63
CA TYR A 427 -17.47 3.80 -35.23
C TYR A 427 -16.83 4.89 -34.39
N GLY A 428 -17.23 5.00 -33.13
CA GLY A 428 -16.52 5.81 -32.15
C GLY A 428 -15.15 5.20 -31.77
N MET A 429 -14.18 6.08 -31.54
CA MET A 429 -12.82 5.73 -31.09
C MET A 429 -12.73 5.75 -29.57
N VAL A 430 -12.01 4.79 -29.01
CA VAL A 430 -11.71 4.71 -27.58
C VAL A 430 -10.21 4.69 -27.37
N GLY A 431 -9.70 5.48 -26.44
CA GLY A 431 -8.30 5.46 -26.02
C GLY A 431 -8.17 5.64 -24.52
N GLN A 432 -7.55 4.68 -23.83
CA GLN A 432 -7.39 4.76 -22.38
C GLN A 432 -5.99 4.34 -21.97
N ILE A 433 -5.45 4.99 -20.94
CA ILE A 433 -4.30 4.49 -20.20
C ILE A 433 -4.80 3.75 -18.96
N THR A 434 -4.41 2.50 -18.78
CA THR A 434 -4.85 1.68 -17.64
C THR A 434 -3.67 0.89 -17.05
N ALA A 435 -3.79 0.45 -15.79
CA ALA A 435 -2.85 -0.51 -15.22
C ALA A 435 -2.85 -1.81 -16.05
N ASN A 436 -1.66 -2.36 -16.32
CA ASN A 436 -1.51 -3.60 -17.08
C ASN A 436 -1.89 -4.88 -16.29
N SER A 437 -2.24 -4.73 -15.00
CA SER A 437 -2.48 -5.86 -14.09
C SER A 437 -3.57 -6.84 -14.55
N PHE A 438 -4.58 -6.37 -15.31
CA PHE A 438 -5.61 -7.24 -15.88
C PHE A 438 -5.04 -8.28 -16.88
N MET A 439 -3.88 -8.00 -17.47
CA MET A 439 -3.21 -8.93 -18.39
C MET A 439 -2.73 -10.19 -17.68
N LYS A 440 -2.42 -10.11 -16.38
CA LYS A 440 -1.77 -11.19 -15.61
C LYS A 440 -2.64 -11.71 -14.47
N ARG A 441 -3.41 -10.86 -13.80
CA ARG A 441 -4.23 -11.24 -12.64
C ARG A 441 -5.54 -11.88 -13.07
N GLU A 442 -6.00 -12.88 -12.31
CA GLU A 442 -7.21 -13.68 -12.58
C GLU A 442 -8.48 -12.86 -12.81
N PHE A 443 -8.60 -11.66 -12.22
CA PHE A 443 -9.79 -10.85 -12.45
C PHE A 443 -9.94 -10.38 -13.91
N GLY A 444 -8.84 -10.37 -14.69
CA GLY A 444 -8.83 -9.92 -16.07
C GLY A 444 -9.26 -10.98 -17.09
N THR A 445 -9.42 -12.25 -16.70
CA THR A 445 -9.77 -13.35 -17.62
C THR A 445 -11.05 -13.05 -18.40
N LYS A 446 -12.12 -12.60 -17.72
CA LYS A 446 -13.40 -12.28 -18.39
C LYS A 446 -13.29 -11.07 -19.31
N LEU A 447 -12.50 -10.06 -18.93
CA LEU A 447 -12.26 -8.88 -19.75
C LEU A 447 -11.55 -9.26 -21.05
N ILE A 448 -10.50 -10.08 -20.98
CA ILE A 448 -9.73 -10.52 -22.14
C ILE A 448 -10.51 -11.52 -22.98
N GLU A 449 -10.90 -12.65 -22.38
CA GLU A 449 -11.34 -13.83 -23.12
C GLU A 449 -12.79 -13.76 -23.59
N ARG A 450 -13.57 -12.79 -23.08
CA ARG A 450 -14.96 -12.56 -23.50
C ARG A 450 -15.14 -11.16 -24.07
N TYR A 451 -14.78 -10.12 -23.33
CA TYR A 451 -15.10 -8.75 -23.76
C TYR A 451 -14.19 -8.25 -24.90
N PHE A 452 -12.87 -8.20 -24.70
CA PHE A 452 -11.92 -7.79 -25.74
C PHE A 452 -11.85 -8.78 -26.90
N ARG A 453 -11.94 -10.09 -26.59
CA ARG A 453 -11.98 -11.11 -27.63
C ARG A 453 -13.20 -10.97 -28.53
N ASP A 454 -14.41 -10.79 -28.00
CA ASP A 454 -15.64 -10.98 -28.79
C ASP A 454 -16.39 -9.68 -29.12
N ARG A 455 -16.18 -8.60 -28.37
CA ARG A 455 -17.03 -7.38 -28.44
C ARG A 455 -16.31 -6.08 -28.78
N VAL A 456 -14.98 -6.10 -28.84
CA VAL A 456 -14.14 -4.92 -29.06
C VAL A 456 -13.10 -5.19 -30.15
N GLU A 457 -12.91 -4.25 -31.04
CA GLU A 457 -11.80 -4.24 -31.99
C GLU A 457 -10.69 -3.33 -31.46
N LEU A 458 -9.79 -3.91 -30.68
CA LEU A 458 -8.53 -3.26 -30.35
C LEU A 458 -7.70 -3.13 -31.62
N THR A 459 -7.27 -1.91 -31.92
CA THR A 459 -6.40 -1.56 -33.05
C THR A 459 -4.96 -1.40 -32.60
N GLU A 460 -4.75 -0.91 -31.37
CA GLU A 460 -3.42 -0.69 -30.80
C GLU A 460 -3.37 -1.14 -29.34
N VAL A 461 -2.29 -1.84 -28.98
CA VAL A 461 -1.93 -2.19 -27.60
C VAL A 461 -0.49 -1.76 -27.38
N ILE A 462 -0.31 -0.74 -26.54
CA ILE A 462 0.98 -0.07 -26.38
C ILE A 462 1.46 -0.29 -24.95
N ASP A 463 2.46 -1.16 -24.78
CA ASP A 463 3.09 -1.38 -23.47
C ASP A 463 3.92 -0.16 -23.08
N THR A 464 3.50 0.54 -22.02
CA THR A 464 4.18 1.72 -21.46
C THR A 464 4.88 1.41 -20.14
N SER A 465 4.95 0.13 -19.73
CA SER A 465 5.53 -0.29 -18.45
C SER A 465 7.04 -0.06 -18.31
N GLY A 466 7.74 0.14 -19.44
CA GLY A 466 9.15 0.54 -19.47
C GLY A 466 9.37 2.06 -19.41
N ALA A 467 8.36 2.88 -19.71
CA ALA A 467 8.49 4.33 -19.78
C ALA A 467 8.27 5.00 -18.42
N TYR A 468 9.01 6.08 -18.14
CA TYR A 468 8.78 6.89 -16.94
C TYR A 468 7.58 7.83 -17.15
N ILE A 469 6.47 7.53 -16.49
CA ILE A 469 5.28 8.39 -16.47
C ILE A 469 5.19 9.04 -15.07
N PRO A 470 5.40 10.37 -14.95
CA PRO A 470 5.37 11.06 -13.66
C PRO A 470 4.10 10.78 -12.86
N GLY A 471 4.25 10.53 -11.56
CA GLY A 471 3.15 10.21 -10.65
C GLY A 471 2.62 8.77 -10.73
N HIS A 472 2.95 8.01 -11.78
CA HIS A 472 2.54 6.61 -11.91
C HIS A 472 3.60 5.65 -11.35
N GLY A 473 3.33 5.03 -10.21
CA GLY A 473 4.15 3.92 -9.67
C GLY A 473 3.70 2.52 -10.13
N THR A 474 2.62 2.42 -10.89
CA THR A 474 2.04 1.16 -11.39
C THR A 474 2.34 1.01 -12.88
N PRO A 475 2.82 -0.16 -13.35
CA PRO A 475 2.97 -0.45 -14.78
C PRO A 475 1.66 -0.24 -15.58
N THR A 476 1.72 0.54 -16.65
CA THR A 476 0.57 0.93 -17.48
C THR A 476 0.63 0.34 -18.88
N VAL A 477 -0.53 0.37 -19.55
CA VAL A 477 -0.70 0.09 -20.98
C VAL A 477 -1.65 1.14 -21.55
N ILE A 478 -1.44 1.53 -22.81
CA ILE A 478 -2.42 2.31 -23.57
C ILE A 478 -3.18 1.36 -24.51
N LEU A 479 -4.51 1.42 -24.46
CA LEU A 479 -5.40 0.65 -25.33
C LEU A 479 -6.15 1.60 -26.26
N VAL A 480 -6.07 1.36 -27.57
CA VAL A 480 -6.84 2.09 -28.59
C VAL A 480 -7.70 1.11 -29.38
N GLY A 481 -8.96 1.46 -29.62
CA GLY A 481 -9.84 0.61 -30.42
C GLY A 481 -11.24 1.15 -30.65
N LYS A 482 -12.10 0.28 -31.15
CA LYS A 482 -13.49 0.57 -31.52
C LYS A 482 -14.43 -0.50 -30.97
N ARG A 483 -15.69 -0.14 -30.74
CA ARG A 483 -16.75 -1.11 -30.39
C ARG A 483 -17.32 -1.76 -31.66
N CYS A 484 -16.57 -2.70 -32.23
CA CYS A 484 -16.98 -3.48 -33.41
C CYS A 484 -17.27 -4.94 -33.01
N LYS A 485 -18.42 -5.46 -33.46
CA LYS A 485 -18.82 -6.87 -33.32
C LYS A 485 -18.96 -7.47 -34.72
N GLY A 486 -18.41 -8.67 -34.95
CA GLY A 486 -18.62 -9.42 -36.20
C GLY A 486 -17.35 -9.98 -36.83
N SER A 487 -17.51 -10.54 -38.04
CA SER A 487 -16.49 -11.26 -38.81
C SER A 487 -15.52 -10.38 -39.62
N GLN A 488 -15.74 -9.06 -39.66
CA GLN A 488 -14.92 -8.11 -40.44
C GLN A 488 -13.80 -7.43 -39.63
N ARG A 489 -13.34 -8.04 -38.53
CA ARG A 489 -12.30 -7.47 -37.67
C ARG A 489 -10.90 -7.64 -38.25
N LEU A 490 -10.00 -6.72 -37.93
CA LEU A 490 -8.58 -6.86 -38.25
C LEU A 490 -8.00 -8.16 -37.65
N SER A 491 -7.25 -8.90 -38.48
CA SER A 491 -6.54 -10.13 -38.10
C SER A 491 -5.35 -9.85 -37.18
N THR A 492 -4.79 -8.65 -37.27
CA THR A 492 -3.66 -8.19 -36.46
C THR A 492 -4.00 -6.97 -35.61
N ILE A 493 -3.18 -6.71 -34.59
CA ILE A 493 -3.24 -5.56 -33.71
C ILE A 493 -1.86 -4.92 -33.68
N ARG A 494 -1.78 -3.61 -33.92
CA ARG A 494 -0.51 -2.89 -33.78
C ARG A 494 -0.06 -2.90 -32.34
N THR A 495 1.13 -3.41 -32.08
CA THR A 495 1.57 -3.67 -30.72
C THR A 495 2.96 -3.12 -30.50
N VAL A 496 3.11 -2.34 -29.42
CA VAL A 496 4.43 -1.97 -28.88
C VAL A 496 4.77 -2.95 -27.77
N ARG A 497 5.92 -3.61 -27.90
CA ARG A 497 6.44 -4.62 -26.99
C ARG A 497 7.71 -4.13 -26.30
N SER A 498 7.79 -4.32 -24.99
CA SER A 498 8.93 -3.90 -24.16
C SER A 498 10.19 -4.76 -24.41
N ILE A 499 11.36 -4.12 -24.47
CA ILE A 499 12.68 -4.76 -24.51
C ILE A 499 13.51 -4.37 -23.28
N GLN A 500 13.61 -3.06 -23.00
CA GLN A 500 14.35 -2.50 -21.87
C GLN A 500 13.59 -1.28 -21.32
N GLY A 501 13.49 -1.15 -20.00
CA GLY A 501 12.96 0.06 -19.34
C GLY A 501 13.93 1.25 -19.38
N GLU A 502 13.46 2.40 -18.94
CA GLU A 502 14.31 3.59 -18.79
C GLU A 502 15.53 3.29 -17.89
N PRO A 503 16.75 3.72 -18.26
CA PRO A 503 17.95 3.49 -17.45
C PRO A 503 18.06 4.42 -16.24
N ALA A 504 17.29 5.51 -16.21
CA ALA A 504 17.22 6.49 -15.12
C ALA A 504 15.91 7.27 -15.24
N ALA A 505 15.43 7.88 -14.15
CA ALA A 505 14.26 8.75 -14.24
C ALA A 505 14.66 10.01 -15.03
N PRO A 506 14.03 10.30 -16.18
CA PRO A 506 14.33 11.51 -16.94
C PRO A 506 13.85 12.75 -16.18
N ALA A 507 14.50 13.89 -16.42
CA ALA A 507 14.09 15.17 -15.84
C ALA A 507 12.65 15.56 -16.26
N ASN A 508 12.28 15.29 -17.52
CA ASN A 508 10.92 15.42 -18.03
C ASN A 508 10.49 14.08 -18.64
N GLY A 509 9.30 13.58 -18.27
CA GLY A 509 8.79 12.30 -18.78
C GLY A 509 8.66 12.24 -20.30
N LYS A 510 8.35 13.37 -20.96
CA LYS A 510 8.24 13.46 -22.44
C LYS A 510 9.57 13.21 -23.16
N ASP A 511 10.70 13.43 -22.49
CA ASP A 511 12.04 13.29 -23.05
C ASP A 511 12.65 11.91 -22.71
N GLY A 512 11.87 11.00 -22.10
CA GLY A 512 12.30 9.64 -21.77
C GLY A 512 12.69 8.84 -23.01
N LEU A 513 13.73 7.98 -22.89
CA LEU A 513 14.26 7.21 -24.01
C LEU A 513 13.26 6.17 -24.51
N VAL A 514 12.55 5.52 -23.59
CA VAL A 514 11.50 4.55 -23.91
C VAL A 514 10.31 5.28 -24.51
N TRP A 515 9.88 6.40 -23.92
CA TRP A 515 8.75 7.17 -24.46
C TRP A 515 9.00 7.67 -25.88
N ASN A 516 10.17 8.26 -26.14
CA ASN A 516 10.57 8.69 -27.48
C ASN A 516 10.60 7.51 -28.46
N ALA A 517 11.13 6.36 -28.02
CA ALA A 517 11.14 5.15 -28.84
C ALA A 517 9.73 4.67 -29.19
N ILE A 518 8.74 4.81 -28.30
CA ILE A 518 7.33 4.50 -28.58
C ILE A 518 6.79 5.44 -29.67
N VAL A 519 6.95 6.75 -29.47
CA VAL A 519 6.42 7.78 -30.38
C VAL A 519 7.05 7.67 -31.78
N ASP A 520 8.36 7.45 -31.86
CA ASP A 520 9.09 7.39 -33.14
C ASP A 520 8.83 6.13 -33.95
N GLN A 521 8.38 5.05 -33.30
CA GLN A 521 8.24 3.71 -33.90
C GLN A 521 6.80 3.23 -34.05
N ILE A 522 5.82 3.76 -33.31
CA ILE A 522 4.43 3.27 -33.34
C ILE A 522 3.84 3.24 -34.75
N ASP A 523 4.25 4.11 -35.65
CA ASP A 523 3.78 4.13 -37.04
C ASP A 523 4.69 3.38 -38.04
N LYS A 524 5.67 2.62 -37.55
CA LYS A 524 6.66 1.85 -38.34
C LYS A 524 6.67 0.37 -37.93
N PRO A 525 5.61 -0.42 -38.22
CA PRO A 525 5.59 -1.84 -37.88
C PRO A 525 6.78 -2.59 -38.49
N GLY A 526 7.37 -3.51 -37.72
CA GLY A 526 8.62 -4.21 -38.02
C GLY A 526 9.89 -3.51 -37.49
N SER A 527 9.77 -2.34 -36.84
CA SER A 527 10.91 -1.64 -36.24
C SER A 527 11.29 -2.21 -34.87
N VAL A 528 12.60 -2.25 -34.61
CA VAL A 528 13.18 -2.65 -33.33
C VAL A 528 14.24 -1.64 -32.92
N SER A 529 14.18 -1.20 -31.67
CA SER A 529 15.19 -0.36 -31.02
C SER A 529 15.75 -1.09 -29.78
N GLN A 530 16.64 -0.44 -29.02
CA GLN A 530 17.06 -0.95 -27.71
C GLN A 530 15.90 -1.04 -26.70
N TRP A 531 14.90 -0.17 -26.83
CA TRP A 531 13.87 0.06 -25.79
C TRP A 531 12.58 -0.72 -26.05
N VAL A 532 12.09 -0.64 -27.30
CA VAL A 532 10.83 -1.26 -27.73
C VAL A 532 10.95 -1.87 -29.12
N SER A 533 10.03 -2.80 -29.41
CA SER A 533 9.75 -3.30 -30.77
C SER A 533 8.29 -3.03 -31.12
N VAL A 534 8.01 -2.76 -32.39
CA VAL A 534 6.65 -2.48 -32.88
C VAL A 534 6.32 -3.44 -34.01
N ASP A 535 5.23 -4.19 -33.87
CA ASP A 535 4.79 -5.20 -34.84
C ASP A 535 3.27 -5.24 -34.95
N ASP A 536 2.75 -5.73 -36.08
CA ASP A 536 1.32 -6.04 -36.24
C ASP A 536 1.08 -7.52 -35.86
N LEU A 537 0.74 -7.78 -34.60
CA LEU A 537 0.65 -9.13 -34.01
C LEU A 537 -0.70 -9.78 -34.23
N GLU A 538 -0.72 -11.10 -34.40
CA GLU A 538 -1.95 -11.89 -34.61
C GLU A 538 -2.90 -11.82 -33.40
N ARG A 539 -4.16 -11.43 -33.65
CA ARG A 539 -5.19 -11.30 -32.61
C ARG A 539 -5.45 -12.61 -31.86
N GLY A 540 -5.52 -13.72 -32.58
CA GLY A 540 -5.83 -15.05 -32.03
C GLY A 540 -4.73 -15.55 -31.10
N ARG A 541 -3.48 -15.50 -31.55
CA ARG A 541 -2.33 -16.00 -30.80
C ARG A 541 -1.98 -15.15 -29.57
N TYR A 542 -1.92 -13.82 -29.70
CA TYR A 542 -1.38 -12.95 -28.64
C TYR A 542 -2.44 -12.37 -27.70
N PHE A 543 -3.68 -12.18 -28.16
CA PHE A 543 -4.68 -11.39 -27.44
C PHE A 543 -5.96 -12.14 -27.08
N ALA A 544 -6.15 -13.37 -27.57
CA ALA A 544 -7.36 -14.12 -27.28
C ALA A 544 -7.40 -14.61 -25.82
N LYS A 545 -6.28 -15.10 -25.27
CA LYS A 545 -6.23 -15.76 -23.95
C LYS A 545 -5.40 -14.95 -22.95
N GLN A 546 -5.72 -15.12 -21.67
CA GLN A 546 -4.86 -14.64 -20.59
C GLN A 546 -3.73 -15.67 -20.32
N PRO A 547 -2.50 -15.24 -19.99
CA PRO A 547 -2.03 -13.86 -19.89
C PRO A 547 -1.54 -13.26 -21.20
N TRP A 548 -1.69 -11.94 -21.38
CA TRP A 548 -1.01 -11.22 -22.47
C TRP A 548 0.46 -11.01 -22.11
N ILE A 549 1.39 -11.46 -22.95
CA ILE A 549 2.84 -11.31 -22.76
C ILE A 549 3.36 -10.32 -23.79
N LEU A 550 3.67 -9.10 -23.34
CA LEU A 550 4.11 -7.98 -24.20
C LEU A 550 5.63 -7.76 -24.19
N ALA A 551 6.40 -8.58 -23.47
CA ALA A 551 7.86 -8.59 -23.60
C ALA A 551 8.25 -9.17 -24.97
N ASN A 552 9.16 -8.52 -25.69
CA ASN A 552 9.60 -8.97 -27.01
C ASN A 552 10.29 -10.35 -26.93
N GLY A 553 9.74 -11.36 -27.61
CA GLY A 553 10.21 -12.75 -27.54
C GLY A 553 9.69 -13.53 -26.34
N GLY A 554 8.92 -12.90 -25.44
CA GLY A 554 8.45 -13.51 -24.20
C GLY A 554 7.44 -14.64 -24.44
N LEU A 555 6.41 -14.39 -25.26
CA LEU A 555 5.40 -15.42 -25.56
C LEU A 555 6.02 -16.58 -26.34
N GLU A 556 6.89 -16.28 -27.30
CA GLU A 556 7.57 -17.25 -28.15
C GLU A 556 8.42 -18.22 -27.31
N MET A 557 9.15 -17.69 -26.33
CA MET A 557 9.94 -18.52 -25.41
C MET A 557 9.05 -19.34 -24.48
N VAL A 558 7.95 -18.79 -23.94
CA VAL A 558 6.98 -19.54 -23.13
C VAL A 558 6.34 -20.69 -23.93
N GLU A 559 6.01 -20.46 -25.21
CA GLU A 559 5.52 -21.50 -26.12
C GLU A 559 6.60 -22.57 -26.39
N GLN A 560 7.87 -22.20 -26.55
CA GLN A 560 8.98 -23.14 -26.68
C GLN A 560 9.11 -24.03 -25.43
N LEU A 561 9.09 -23.45 -24.23
CA LEU A 561 9.13 -24.20 -22.97
C LEU A 561 7.94 -25.18 -22.88
N SER A 562 6.76 -24.75 -23.33
CA SER A 562 5.55 -25.58 -23.33
C SER A 562 5.62 -26.74 -24.32
N LYS A 563 6.35 -26.59 -25.45
CA LYS A 563 6.56 -27.68 -26.43
C LYS A 563 7.47 -28.78 -25.92
N SER A 564 8.43 -28.45 -25.07
CA SER A 564 9.34 -29.43 -24.42
C SER A 564 8.70 -30.12 -23.21
N ALA A 565 7.50 -29.71 -22.80
CA ALA A 565 6.82 -30.21 -21.62
C ALA A 565 6.06 -31.52 -21.87
N ILE A 566 6.15 -32.47 -20.94
CA ILE A 566 5.32 -33.68 -20.93
C ILE A 566 4.17 -33.60 -19.93
N LYS A 567 4.30 -32.73 -18.92
CA LYS A 567 3.34 -32.54 -17.83
C LYS A 567 3.34 -31.07 -17.40
N ILE A 568 2.40 -30.74 -16.52
CA ILE A 568 2.37 -29.45 -15.80
C ILE A 568 2.28 -29.71 -14.30
N ILE A 569 2.70 -28.76 -13.46
CA ILE A 569 2.64 -28.91 -11.98
C ILE A 569 1.22 -29.22 -11.48
N GLY A 570 0.19 -28.67 -12.14
CA GLY A 570 -1.21 -28.94 -11.79
C GLY A 570 -1.58 -30.43 -11.82
N SER A 571 -0.86 -31.24 -12.60
CA SER A 571 -1.07 -32.70 -12.66
C SER A 571 -0.38 -33.48 -11.53
N LEU A 572 0.63 -32.89 -10.87
CA LEU A 572 1.39 -33.51 -9.77
C LEU A 572 0.99 -33.00 -8.39
N SER A 573 0.35 -31.83 -8.32
CA SER A 573 -0.04 -31.19 -7.06
C SER A 573 -1.46 -31.58 -6.62
N ASP A 574 -1.63 -31.81 -5.31
CA ASP A 574 -2.95 -31.95 -4.66
C ASP A 574 -3.49 -30.57 -4.27
N ALA A 575 -2.61 -29.68 -3.78
CA ALA A 575 -2.98 -28.32 -3.43
C ALA A 575 -1.80 -27.35 -3.50
N ILE A 576 -2.07 -26.10 -3.87
CA ILE A 576 -1.12 -24.99 -3.78
C ILE A 576 -1.78 -23.84 -3.02
N GLY A 577 -1.18 -23.38 -1.92
CA GLY A 577 -1.73 -22.27 -1.14
C GLY A 577 -1.21 -22.17 0.28
N ARG A 578 -1.80 -21.26 1.06
CA ARG A 578 -1.55 -21.14 2.51
C ARG A 578 -2.07 -22.36 3.28
N THR A 579 -1.50 -22.62 4.45
CA THR A 579 -2.08 -23.58 5.42
C THR A 579 -2.92 -22.89 6.49
N THR A 580 -2.66 -21.60 6.76
CA THR A 580 -3.40 -20.83 7.77
C THR A 580 -3.76 -19.42 7.31
N HIS A 581 -4.88 -18.90 7.81
CA HIS A 581 -5.29 -17.51 7.78
C HIS A 581 -5.92 -17.15 9.12
N THR A 582 -5.22 -16.38 9.93
CA THR A 582 -5.68 -16.03 11.28
C THR A 582 -6.89 -15.07 11.23
N GLY A 583 -6.93 -14.19 10.24
CA GLY A 583 -7.88 -13.07 10.15
C GLY A 583 -7.52 -11.87 11.04
N MET A 584 -6.49 -11.99 11.88
CA MET A 584 -6.01 -10.94 12.78
C MET A 584 -4.55 -11.18 13.22
N ASP A 585 -3.61 -11.13 12.26
CA ASP A 585 -2.20 -11.48 12.49
C ASP A 585 -1.57 -10.72 13.68
N ASP A 586 -1.94 -9.46 13.91
CA ASP A 586 -1.45 -8.65 15.04
C ASP A 586 -1.73 -9.29 16.42
N CYS A 587 -2.80 -10.09 16.54
CA CYS A 587 -3.18 -10.78 17.77
C CYS A 587 -2.51 -12.15 17.92
N PHE A 588 -2.35 -12.89 16.81
CA PHE A 588 -1.88 -14.27 16.84
C PHE A 588 -0.37 -14.42 16.66
N TYR A 589 0.26 -13.57 15.85
CA TYR A 589 1.68 -13.68 15.54
C TYR A 589 2.54 -12.98 16.59
N MET A 590 3.58 -13.66 17.05
CA MET A 590 4.54 -13.15 18.02
C MET A 590 5.93 -13.76 17.76
N LYS A 591 6.99 -13.16 18.33
CA LYS A 591 8.33 -13.77 18.32
C LYS A 591 8.33 -15.01 19.22
N ALA A 592 9.22 -15.96 18.97
CA ALA A 592 9.43 -17.11 19.85
C ALA A 592 9.78 -16.68 21.29
N SER A 593 10.57 -15.63 21.45
CA SER A 593 10.88 -15.04 22.76
C SER A 593 9.64 -14.54 23.48
N ALA A 594 8.76 -13.78 22.81
CA ALA A 594 7.50 -13.34 23.40
C ALA A 594 6.57 -14.50 23.78
N ALA A 595 6.54 -15.57 22.98
CA ALA A 595 5.80 -16.79 23.34
C ALA A 595 6.37 -17.45 24.61
N LYS A 596 7.71 -17.46 24.78
CA LYS A 596 8.38 -17.94 26.00
C LYS A 596 8.04 -17.06 27.20
N THR A 597 8.18 -15.73 27.08
CA THR A 597 7.84 -14.75 28.13
C THR A 597 6.39 -14.91 28.60
N LEU A 598 5.45 -15.14 27.68
CA LEU A 598 4.02 -15.29 27.99
C LEU A 598 3.61 -16.71 28.41
N ALA A 599 4.56 -17.66 28.50
CA ALA A 599 4.29 -19.08 28.75
C ALA A 599 3.31 -19.72 27.74
N LEU A 600 3.46 -19.38 26.46
CA LEU A 600 2.64 -19.85 25.33
C LEU A 600 3.42 -20.70 24.31
N SER A 601 4.69 -21.04 24.57
CA SER A 601 5.54 -21.75 23.61
C SER A 601 4.93 -23.06 23.10
N ASP A 602 4.38 -23.88 24.00
CA ASP A 602 3.74 -25.17 23.65
C ASP A 602 2.43 -25.00 22.88
N SER A 603 1.85 -23.80 22.95
CA SER A 603 0.60 -23.40 22.31
C SER A 603 0.82 -22.75 20.96
N CYS A 604 2.08 -22.62 20.53
CA CYS A 604 2.44 -21.92 19.31
C CYS A 604 3.11 -22.86 18.31
N VAL A 605 2.95 -22.57 17.02
CA VAL A 605 3.70 -23.21 15.94
C VAL A 605 4.42 -22.16 15.10
N PRO A 606 5.59 -22.46 14.52
CA PRO A 606 6.30 -21.54 13.64
C PRO A 606 5.42 -21.14 12.45
N VAL A 607 5.39 -19.84 12.13
CA VAL A 607 4.73 -19.32 10.92
C VAL A 607 5.78 -18.79 9.96
N VAL A 608 5.69 -19.26 8.71
CA VAL A 608 6.61 -18.86 7.64
C VAL A 608 6.02 -17.65 6.89
N PRO A 609 6.66 -16.47 6.94
CA PRO A 609 6.35 -15.37 6.03
C PRO A 609 7.17 -15.50 4.72
N GLY A 610 6.75 -14.81 3.67
CA GLY A 610 7.39 -14.92 2.35
C GLY A 610 8.85 -14.46 2.32
N ASP A 611 9.24 -13.52 3.18
CA ASP A 611 10.64 -13.11 3.33
C ASP A 611 11.51 -14.13 4.07
N GLY A 612 10.91 -15.14 4.70
CA GLY A 612 11.59 -16.27 5.34
C GLY A 612 12.03 -17.38 4.38
N ILE A 613 11.66 -17.34 3.10
CA ILE A 613 12.00 -18.39 2.12
C ILE A 613 13.05 -17.87 1.15
N ARG A 614 14.32 -18.23 1.34
CA ARG A 614 15.45 -17.77 0.53
C ARG A 614 16.46 -18.90 0.36
N ASP A 615 17.09 -18.95 -0.81
CA ASP A 615 18.26 -19.78 -1.09
C ASP A 615 18.16 -21.22 -0.55
N PHE A 616 17.07 -21.91 -0.94
CA PHE A 616 16.73 -23.29 -0.53
C PHE A 616 16.41 -23.49 0.97
N GLY A 617 16.51 -22.44 1.79
CA GLY A 617 16.16 -22.46 3.21
C GLY A 617 14.76 -21.92 3.54
N ILE A 618 14.27 -22.28 4.73
CA ILE A 618 13.04 -21.74 5.35
C ILE A 618 13.39 -21.24 6.76
N ASN A 619 13.29 -19.94 6.99
CA ASN A 619 13.48 -19.30 8.29
C ASN A 619 12.13 -18.78 8.83
N SER A 620 11.78 -19.18 10.05
CA SER A 620 10.54 -18.76 10.73
C SER A 620 10.88 -17.91 11.96
N ARG A 621 10.92 -16.58 11.79
CA ARG A 621 11.19 -15.64 12.89
C ARG A 621 9.99 -15.38 13.81
N LEU A 622 8.80 -15.84 13.39
CA LEU A 622 7.55 -15.64 14.08
C LEU A 622 6.91 -16.99 14.35
N SER A 623 6.15 -17.04 15.45
CA SER A 623 5.25 -18.12 15.79
C SER A 623 3.83 -17.57 15.85
N THR A 624 2.85 -18.44 15.64
CA THR A 624 1.43 -18.13 15.83
C THR A 624 0.88 -18.94 16.98
N TYR A 625 0.06 -18.33 17.83
CA TYR A 625 -0.82 -19.12 18.69
C TYR A 625 -1.64 -20.07 17.84
N PHE A 626 -1.73 -21.33 18.24
CA PHE A 626 -2.28 -22.42 17.46
C PHE A 626 -3.36 -23.17 18.27
N PRO A 627 -4.65 -22.87 18.05
CA PRO A 627 -5.76 -23.45 18.83
C PRO A 627 -6.13 -24.88 18.40
N TYR A 628 -5.21 -25.59 17.75
CA TYR A 628 -5.39 -26.91 17.17
C TYR A 628 -4.33 -27.90 17.70
N ASP A 629 -4.61 -29.20 17.60
CA ASP A 629 -3.65 -30.28 17.89
C ASP A 629 -2.69 -30.53 16.70
N SER A 630 -1.78 -31.49 16.85
CA SER A 630 -0.80 -31.87 15.80
C SER A 630 -1.43 -32.45 14.53
N ARG A 631 -2.70 -32.86 14.58
CA ARG A 631 -3.48 -33.32 13.41
C ARG A 631 -4.35 -32.20 12.82
N GLY A 632 -4.35 -31.03 13.44
CA GLY A 632 -5.12 -29.88 13.01
C GLY A 632 -6.57 -29.84 13.52
N ASN A 633 -6.93 -30.65 14.53
CA ASN A 633 -8.26 -30.59 15.14
C ASN A 633 -8.33 -29.52 16.24
N PRO A 634 -9.47 -28.83 16.42
CA PRO A 634 -9.68 -27.92 17.55
C PRO A 634 -9.37 -28.60 18.89
N ARG A 635 -8.59 -27.92 19.75
CA ARG A 635 -8.30 -28.37 21.13
C ARG A 635 -8.85 -27.41 22.18
N GLU A 636 -9.03 -27.89 23.41
CA GLU A 636 -9.34 -27.03 24.55
C GLU A 636 -8.19 -26.08 24.86
N ILE A 637 -8.54 -24.91 25.39
CA ILE A 637 -7.58 -23.86 25.74
C ILE A 637 -7.31 -23.85 27.24
N THR A 638 -6.06 -23.56 27.61
CA THR A 638 -5.65 -23.44 29.01
C THR A 638 -6.00 -22.06 29.58
N LEU A 639 -5.98 -21.90 30.91
CA LEU A 639 -6.24 -20.60 31.53
C LEU A 639 -5.23 -19.50 31.10
N PRO A 640 -3.91 -19.75 31.01
CA PRO A 640 -2.95 -18.80 30.44
C PRO A 640 -3.30 -18.35 29.01
N GLU A 641 -3.69 -19.30 28.15
CA GLU A 641 -4.11 -18.99 26.78
C GLU A 641 -5.38 -18.14 26.74
N TYR A 642 -6.37 -18.46 27.59
CA TYR A 642 -7.57 -17.66 27.71
C TYR A 642 -7.26 -16.24 28.18
N ARG A 643 -6.39 -16.08 29.20
CA ARG A 643 -5.93 -14.77 29.69
C ARG A 643 -5.26 -13.94 28.59
N PHE A 644 -4.45 -14.58 27.74
CA PHE A 644 -3.80 -13.93 26.60
C PHE A 644 -4.80 -13.45 25.53
N LEU A 645 -5.80 -14.27 25.19
CA LEU A 645 -6.76 -13.97 24.12
C LEU A 645 -7.88 -13.01 24.57
N TRP A 646 -8.25 -13.03 25.85
CA TRP A 646 -9.42 -12.32 26.38
C TRP A 646 -9.42 -10.80 26.13
N PRO A 647 -8.29 -10.06 26.29
CA PRO A 647 -8.25 -8.63 25.99
C PRO A 647 -8.68 -8.30 24.56
N ASN A 648 -8.46 -9.22 23.61
CA ASN A 648 -8.80 -9.06 22.20
C ASN A 648 -10.11 -9.76 21.80
N ARG A 649 -10.89 -10.30 22.75
CA ARG A 649 -12.08 -11.13 22.48
C ARG A 649 -13.08 -10.47 21.54
N THR A 650 -13.44 -9.21 21.78
CA THR A 650 -14.41 -8.51 20.93
C THR A 650 -13.88 -8.29 19.51
N VAL A 651 -12.61 -7.92 19.36
CA VAL A 651 -11.95 -7.75 18.05
C VAL A 651 -11.91 -9.06 17.29
N LEU A 652 -11.51 -10.14 17.96
CA LEU A 652 -11.43 -11.48 17.37
C LEU A 652 -12.82 -12.02 16.99
N ARG A 653 -13.83 -11.83 17.84
CA ARG A 653 -15.21 -12.28 17.61
C ARG A 653 -15.89 -11.51 16.47
N ARG A 654 -15.61 -10.21 16.30
CA ARG A 654 -16.24 -9.35 15.28
C ARG A 654 -15.42 -9.24 13.99
N ARG A 655 -14.27 -9.94 13.87
CA ARG A 655 -13.51 -9.95 12.63
C ARG A 655 -14.36 -10.55 11.51
N LEU A 656 -14.29 -9.97 10.32
CA LEU A 656 -15.05 -10.45 9.16
C LEU A 656 -14.11 -11.11 8.16
N ASP A 657 -14.55 -12.24 7.64
CA ASP A 657 -13.89 -12.94 6.54
C ASP A 657 -14.97 -13.48 5.60
N PHE A 658 -14.82 -13.20 4.30
CA PHE A 658 -15.90 -13.33 3.31
C PHE A 658 -17.24 -12.69 3.72
N GLY A 659 -17.19 -11.65 4.55
CA GLY A 659 -18.37 -10.93 5.04
C GLY A 659 -19.12 -11.62 6.18
N GLN A 660 -18.54 -12.64 6.81
CA GLN A 660 -19.11 -13.34 7.97
C GLN A 660 -18.14 -13.33 9.15
N THR A 661 -18.68 -13.29 10.36
CA THR A 661 -17.96 -13.45 11.63
C THR A 661 -17.54 -14.91 11.85
N PRO A 662 -16.59 -15.22 12.74
CA PRO A 662 -16.20 -16.60 13.03
C PRO A 662 -17.39 -17.46 13.48
N THR A 663 -18.26 -16.90 14.32
CA THR A 663 -19.44 -17.60 14.84
C THR A 663 -20.48 -17.90 13.75
N GLU A 664 -20.67 -17.00 12.78
CA GLU A 664 -21.54 -17.25 11.62
C GLU A 664 -21.00 -18.36 10.71
N ARG A 665 -19.69 -18.61 10.78
CA ARG A 665 -19.00 -19.69 10.05
C ARG A 665 -18.85 -20.98 10.88
N GLY A 666 -19.44 -21.03 12.07
CA GLY A 666 -19.35 -22.19 12.97
C GLY A 666 -17.99 -22.35 13.66
N LEU A 667 -17.18 -21.30 13.73
CA LEU A 667 -15.86 -21.30 14.38
C LEU A 667 -15.94 -20.69 15.78
N ARG A 668 -15.01 -21.08 16.65
CA ARG A 668 -14.81 -20.40 17.94
C ARG A 668 -14.24 -19.01 17.67
N TRP A 669 -14.54 -18.05 18.55
CA TRP A 669 -14.11 -16.66 18.35
C TRP A 669 -12.58 -16.49 18.28
N PHE A 670 -11.80 -17.44 18.81
CA PHE A 670 -10.33 -17.45 18.78
C PHE A 670 -9.72 -18.43 17.76
N ASP A 671 -10.53 -19.16 16.99
CA ASP A 671 -9.98 -20.02 15.93
C ASP A 671 -9.28 -19.19 14.85
N HIS A 672 -8.42 -19.79 14.04
CA HIS A 672 -7.98 -19.13 12.82
C HIS A 672 -9.15 -18.99 11.85
N SER A 673 -9.30 -17.84 11.21
CA SER A 673 -10.38 -17.57 10.27
C SER A 673 -10.45 -18.59 9.12
N MET A 674 -9.32 -19.09 8.63
CA MET A 674 -9.29 -20.31 7.83
C MET A 674 -8.08 -21.14 8.23
N PHE A 675 -8.29 -22.44 8.35
CA PHE A 675 -7.23 -23.40 8.55
C PHE A 675 -7.47 -24.59 7.63
N PHE A 676 -6.41 -25.13 7.04
CA PHE A 676 -6.47 -26.22 6.08
C PHE A 676 -5.75 -27.46 6.65
N PRO A 677 -6.43 -28.28 7.49
CA PRO A 677 -5.80 -29.36 8.23
C PRO A 677 -5.00 -30.32 7.36
N LYS A 678 -5.55 -30.76 6.21
CA LYS A 678 -4.87 -31.66 5.26
C LYS A 678 -3.49 -31.13 4.84
N ARG A 679 -3.39 -29.83 4.52
CA ARG A 679 -2.12 -29.22 4.10
C ARG A 679 -1.11 -29.09 5.25
N TYR A 680 -1.59 -28.98 6.49
CA TYR A 680 -0.74 -28.94 7.68
C TYR A 680 -0.25 -30.33 8.08
N SER A 681 -1.13 -31.34 8.03
CA SER A 681 -0.80 -32.72 8.40
C SER A 681 0.08 -33.43 7.38
N THR A 682 0.10 -32.99 6.12
CA THR A 682 1.06 -33.48 5.12
C THR A 682 2.43 -32.83 5.39
N PRO A 683 3.47 -33.58 5.82
CA PRO A 683 4.74 -32.99 6.22
C PRO A 683 5.51 -32.41 5.04
N LEU A 684 5.65 -33.17 3.95
CA LEU A 684 6.41 -32.72 2.78
C LEU A 684 5.66 -31.64 1.99
N GLY A 685 6.38 -30.65 1.47
CA GLY A 685 5.86 -29.65 0.54
C GLY A 685 6.94 -28.72 0.03
N ILE A 686 6.64 -27.91 -0.97
CA ILE A 686 7.58 -26.91 -1.50
C ILE A 686 7.03 -25.52 -1.21
N ALA A 687 7.69 -24.78 -0.32
CA ALA A 687 7.28 -23.44 0.06
C ALA A 687 7.94 -22.41 -0.86
N PHE A 688 7.22 -21.33 -1.19
CA PHE A 688 7.72 -20.24 -2.01
C PHE A 688 7.14 -18.89 -1.58
N PRO A 689 7.84 -17.76 -1.81
CA PRO A 689 7.29 -16.44 -1.54
C PRO A 689 6.24 -16.06 -2.57
N PHE A 690 5.09 -15.57 -2.10
CA PHE A 690 4.05 -15.00 -2.95
C PHE A 690 4.52 -13.74 -3.70
N VAL A 691 5.42 -12.97 -3.08
CA VAL A 691 6.01 -11.77 -3.68
C VAL A 691 7.53 -11.84 -3.59
N ALA A 692 8.20 -11.95 -4.73
CA ALA A 692 9.65 -12.01 -4.83
C ALA A 692 10.14 -11.44 -6.16
N THR A 693 11.44 -11.16 -6.23
CA THR A 693 12.07 -10.59 -7.43
C THR A 693 12.60 -11.66 -8.38
N HIS A 694 12.75 -12.90 -7.91
CA HIS A 694 13.20 -14.07 -8.67
C HIS A 694 12.75 -15.34 -7.93
N SER A 695 13.02 -16.51 -8.52
CA SER A 695 12.59 -17.80 -7.99
C SER A 695 13.24 -18.15 -6.64
N HIS A 696 12.40 -18.38 -5.63
CA HIS A 696 12.81 -18.98 -4.36
C HIS A 696 11.84 -20.09 -3.99
N PHE A 697 12.32 -21.33 -4.02
CA PHE A 697 11.56 -22.50 -3.60
C PHE A 697 12.42 -23.27 -2.61
N SER A 698 11.80 -23.78 -1.55
CA SER A 698 12.49 -24.51 -0.49
C SER A 698 11.64 -25.71 -0.06
N LEU A 699 12.27 -26.83 0.22
CA LEU A 699 11.62 -28.04 0.69
C LEU A 699 11.22 -27.87 2.16
N ASP A 700 9.92 -28.01 2.45
CA ASP A 700 9.38 -28.11 3.80
C ASP A 700 9.23 -29.58 4.19
N ARG A 701 9.64 -29.89 5.42
CA ARG A 701 9.54 -31.21 6.05
C ARG A 701 8.56 -31.23 7.23
N GLY A 702 7.64 -30.26 7.27
CA GLY A 702 6.55 -30.19 8.25
C GLY A 702 6.85 -29.32 9.48
N GLY A 703 5.92 -29.36 10.44
CA GLY A 703 6.01 -28.66 11.73
C GLY A 703 5.76 -27.15 11.67
N LYS A 704 5.31 -26.61 10.53
CA LYS A 704 5.14 -25.17 10.31
C LYS A 704 3.79 -24.85 9.70
N VAL A 705 3.37 -23.60 9.86
CA VAL A 705 2.23 -23.05 9.13
C VAL A 705 2.66 -21.95 8.18
N PHE A 706 1.92 -21.81 7.09
CA PHE A 706 2.23 -20.98 5.96
C PHE A 706 1.09 -19.99 5.76
N ASN A 707 1.41 -18.69 5.79
CA ASN A 707 0.44 -17.64 5.55
C ASN A 707 0.30 -17.36 4.04
N ARG A 708 -0.50 -16.34 3.66
CA ARG A 708 -0.69 -15.98 2.24
C ARG A 708 0.59 -15.55 1.52
N THR A 709 1.61 -15.09 2.27
CA THR A 709 2.85 -14.56 1.70
C THR A 709 3.88 -15.65 1.43
N ALA A 710 3.67 -16.86 1.95
CA ALA A 710 4.53 -18.01 1.74
C ALA A 710 3.69 -19.26 1.38
N PRO A 711 3.00 -19.31 0.23
CA PRO A 711 2.22 -20.49 -0.11
C PRO A 711 3.10 -21.75 -0.21
N VAL A 712 2.47 -22.91 -0.03
CA VAL A 712 3.13 -24.22 -0.12
C VAL A 712 2.46 -25.08 -1.21
N ILE A 713 3.28 -25.75 -2.01
CA ILE A 713 2.88 -26.80 -2.95
C ILE A 713 2.87 -28.13 -2.20
N LYS A 714 1.73 -28.81 -2.18
CA LYS A 714 1.57 -30.16 -1.67
C LYS A 714 1.34 -31.09 -2.86
N LEU A 715 2.22 -32.08 -3.02
CA LEU A 715 2.10 -33.10 -4.06
C LEU A 715 1.01 -34.13 -3.71
N GLN A 716 0.64 -34.97 -4.68
CA GLN A 716 -0.30 -36.07 -4.48
C GLN A 716 0.16 -36.99 -3.33
N GLU A 717 -0.81 -37.60 -2.66
CA GLU A 717 -0.54 -38.50 -1.53
C GLU A 717 0.35 -39.68 -1.96
N GLY A 718 1.39 -39.96 -1.17
CA GLY A 718 2.40 -40.98 -1.50
C GLY A 718 3.62 -40.48 -2.28
N ALA A 719 3.67 -39.20 -2.67
CA ALA A 719 4.84 -38.62 -3.31
C ALA A 719 6.07 -38.67 -2.39
N SER A 720 7.17 -39.17 -2.94
CA SER A 720 8.47 -39.30 -2.27
C SER A 720 9.20 -37.97 -2.12
N GLU A 721 10.19 -37.90 -1.24
CA GLU A 721 11.06 -36.72 -1.11
C GLU A 721 11.84 -36.45 -2.40
N GLU A 722 12.25 -37.49 -3.13
CA GLU A 722 12.94 -37.36 -4.42
C GLU A 722 12.06 -36.65 -5.47
N GLU A 723 10.77 -36.96 -5.55
CA GLU A 723 9.84 -36.27 -6.45
C GLU A 723 9.67 -34.78 -6.09
N HIS A 724 9.79 -34.43 -4.81
CA HIS A 724 9.81 -33.03 -4.39
C HIS A 724 11.12 -32.35 -4.82
N LEU A 725 12.26 -33.04 -4.70
CA LEU A 725 13.58 -32.52 -5.10
C LEU A 725 13.71 -32.35 -6.63
N GLN A 726 13.14 -33.26 -7.41
CA GLN A 726 13.02 -33.15 -8.86
C GLN A 726 12.34 -31.83 -9.26
N LEU A 727 11.20 -31.53 -8.63
CA LEU A 727 10.46 -30.29 -8.88
C LEU A 727 11.19 -29.06 -8.31
N LEU A 728 11.80 -29.19 -7.13
CA LEU A 728 12.56 -28.13 -6.48
C LEU A 728 13.68 -27.61 -7.38
N GLY A 729 14.41 -28.52 -8.04
CA GLY A 729 15.48 -28.17 -8.97
C GLY A 729 14.99 -27.32 -10.14
N LEU A 730 13.94 -27.78 -10.84
CA LEU A 730 13.35 -27.02 -11.96
C LEU A 730 12.85 -25.64 -11.52
N LEU A 731 12.10 -25.58 -10.41
CA LEU A 731 11.51 -24.34 -9.90
C LEU A 731 12.54 -23.30 -9.45
N ASN A 732 13.71 -23.75 -9.01
CA ASN A 732 14.80 -22.90 -8.59
C ASN A 732 15.75 -22.47 -9.73
N SER A 733 15.44 -22.82 -10.98
CA SER A 733 16.19 -22.41 -12.17
C SER A 733 15.85 -21.01 -12.68
N SER A 734 16.78 -20.43 -13.42
CA SER A 734 16.58 -19.16 -14.14
C SER A 734 15.50 -19.27 -15.23
N THR A 735 15.31 -20.46 -15.81
CA THR A 735 14.20 -20.73 -16.73
C THR A 735 12.84 -20.61 -16.04
N ALA A 736 12.70 -21.13 -14.83
CA ALA A 736 11.49 -20.94 -14.03
C ALA A 736 11.30 -19.48 -13.64
N GLY A 737 12.38 -18.78 -13.28
CA GLY A 737 12.37 -17.33 -13.01
C GLY A 737 11.86 -16.53 -14.20
N PHE A 738 12.36 -16.84 -15.40
CA PHE A 738 11.89 -16.25 -16.65
C PHE A 738 10.40 -16.50 -16.88
N TRP A 739 9.99 -17.77 -16.88
CA TRP A 739 8.60 -18.13 -17.12
C TRP A 739 7.65 -17.47 -16.13
N LEU A 740 8.00 -17.49 -14.84
CA LEU A 740 7.19 -16.88 -13.78
C LEU A 740 7.01 -15.38 -14.02
N LYS A 741 8.07 -14.65 -14.36
CA LYS A 741 7.96 -13.22 -14.68
C LYS A 741 7.15 -12.95 -15.94
N GLN A 742 7.17 -13.86 -16.92
CA GLN A 742 6.32 -13.73 -18.11
C GLN A 742 4.84 -13.94 -17.82
N VAL A 743 4.44 -14.83 -16.89
CA VAL A 743 3.01 -15.14 -16.66
C VAL A 743 2.42 -14.47 -15.42
N SER A 744 3.26 -13.95 -14.52
CA SER A 744 2.85 -13.36 -13.25
C SER A 744 2.73 -11.83 -13.32
N HIS A 745 2.04 -11.26 -12.34
CA HIS A 745 1.85 -9.82 -12.26
C HIS A 745 3.07 -9.12 -11.66
N ASP A 746 3.63 -8.16 -12.40
CA ASP A 746 4.63 -7.21 -11.91
C ASP A 746 3.97 -6.21 -10.95
N LYS A 747 4.40 -6.21 -9.68
CA LYS A 747 3.94 -5.28 -8.64
C LYS A 747 4.79 -4.00 -8.58
N GLY A 748 5.77 -3.83 -9.47
CA GLY A 748 6.75 -2.76 -9.41
C GLY A 748 7.68 -2.91 -8.19
N ILE A 749 8.00 -1.78 -7.56
CA ILE A 749 8.96 -1.69 -6.44
C ILE A 749 8.23 -1.61 -5.08
N ARG A 750 8.88 -2.02 -3.98
CA ARG A 750 8.31 -1.89 -2.62
C ARG A 750 8.24 -0.42 -2.16
N GLY A 751 7.03 0.11 -2.01
CA GLY A 751 6.72 1.36 -1.28
C GLY A 751 5.44 2.03 -1.80
N GLU A 752 4.55 2.50 -0.90
CA GLU A 752 3.49 3.45 -1.26
C GLU A 752 4.16 4.76 -1.72
N GLY A 753 4.44 4.87 -3.02
CA GLY A 753 5.18 6.00 -3.60
C GLY A 753 6.18 5.65 -4.69
N GLY A 754 6.45 4.35 -4.95
CA GLY A 754 7.10 3.83 -6.17
C GLY A 754 8.17 4.74 -6.77
N GLY A 755 9.20 5.08 -6.00
CA GLY A 755 10.37 5.77 -6.54
C GLY A 755 10.95 4.96 -7.69
N PHE A 756 11.29 5.63 -8.78
CA PHE A 756 11.91 5.01 -9.94
C PHE A 756 13.26 4.40 -9.54
N THR A 757 13.44 3.10 -9.72
CA THR A 757 14.79 2.49 -9.80
C THR A 757 14.98 1.97 -11.22
N SER A 758 16.21 2.09 -11.71
CA SER A 758 16.62 1.92 -13.10
C SER A 758 16.64 0.47 -13.60
N ASP A 759 16.64 -0.50 -12.68
CA ASP A 759 17.08 -1.84 -12.99
C ASP A 759 15.97 -2.90 -12.82
N ASP A 760 15.60 -3.55 -13.91
CA ASP A 760 14.47 -4.50 -13.99
C ASP A 760 14.61 -5.71 -13.07
N TRP A 761 15.83 -6.04 -12.65
CA TRP A 761 16.05 -7.12 -11.71
C TRP A 761 15.46 -6.81 -10.34
N GLU A 762 15.27 -5.55 -9.95
CA GLU A 762 14.69 -5.11 -8.66
C GLU A 762 13.17 -5.27 -8.53
N ARG A 763 12.46 -5.48 -9.65
CA ARG A 763 10.99 -5.54 -9.68
C ARG A 763 10.44 -6.76 -8.95
N PHE A 764 9.39 -6.57 -8.16
CA PHE A 764 8.71 -7.62 -7.40
C PHE A 764 7.53 -8.18 -8.19
N PHE A 765 7.45 -9.51 -8.29
CA PHE A 765 6.38 -10.21 -8.98
C PHE A 765 5.48 -10.97 -8.00
N GLU A 766 4.21 -11.10 -8.34
CA GLU A 766 3.22 -11.87 -7.60
C GLU A 766 3.11 -13.31 -8.14
N PHE A 767 3.83 -14.25 -7.53
CA PHE A 767 3.80 -15.67 -7.90
C PHE A 767 2.59 -16.35 -7.25
N THR A 768 1.54 -16.59 -8.05
CA THR A 768 0.30 -17.21 -7.55
C THR A 768 0.33 -18.73 -7.71
N GLY A 769 -0.37 -19.45 -6.82
CA GLY A 769 -0.52 -20.91 -6.95
C GLY A 769 -1.22 -21.33 -8.24
N THR A 770 -2.25 -20.60 -8.66
CA THR A 770 -2.96 -20.83 -9.93
C THR A 770 -2.02 -20.75 -11.13
N LYS A 771 -1.13 -19.73 -11.17
CA LYS A 771 -0.15 -19.65 -12.24
C LYS A 771 0.86 -20.79 -12.16
N LEU A 772 1.39 -21.09 -10.98
CA LEU A 772 2.34 -22.21 -10.83
C LEU A 772 1.80 -23.56 -11.33
N GLN A 773 0.49 -23.81 -11.24
CA GLN A 773 -0.11 -25.05 -11.80
C GLN A 773 0.13 -25.19 -13.31
N GLU A 774 0.26 -24.08 -14.03
CA GLU A 774 0.48 -24.04 -15.49
C GLU A 774 1.97 -24.23 -15.87
N PHE A 775 2.89 -24.30 -14.90
CA PHE A 775 4.33 -24.42 -15.20
C PHE A 775 4.63 -25.72 -15.95
N PRO A 776 5.26 -25.64 -17.15
CA PRO A 776 5.62 -26.81 -17.94
C PRO A 776 6.69 -27.64 -17.24
N LEU A 777 6.63 -28.97 -17.35
CA LEU A 777 7.62 -29.89 -16.80
C LEU A 777 8.21 -30.76 -17.92
N PRO A 778 9.55 -30.75 -18.13
CA PRO A 778 10.24 -31.63 -19.07
C PRO A 778 10.23 -33.08 -18.57
N ALA A 779 10.71 -34.00 -19.41
CA ALA A 779 10.74 -35.43 -19.07
C ALA A 779 11.79 -35.77 -17.99
N GLU A 780 12.95 -35.12 -18.07
CA GLU A 780 14.08 -35.30 -17.16
C GLU A 780 14.20 -34.12 -16.19
N HIS A 781 14.85 -34.34 -15.05
CA HIS A 781 14.93 -33.38 -13.94
C HIS A 781 16.37 -33.27 -13.42
N PRO A 782 16.80 -32.10 -12.92
CA PRO A 782 18.14 -31.91 -12.34
C PRO A 782 18.23 -32.46 -10.90
N THR A 783 17.81 -33.71 -10.67
CA THR A 783 17.59 -34.29 -9.34
C THR A 783 18.86 -34.32 -8.48
N THR A 784 20.00 -34.70 -9.04
CA THR A 784 21.26 -34.83 -8.30
C THR A 784 21.72 -33.46 -7.79
N LEU A 785 21.72 -32.43 -8.66
CA LEU A 785 22.07 -31.06 -8.27
C LEU A 785 21.08 -30.49 -7.25
N ALA A 786 19.78 -30.72 -7.42
CA ALA A 786 18.75 -30.25 -6.48
C ALA A 786 18.91 -30.89 -5.10
N THR A 787 19.20 -32.19 -5.04
CA THR A 787 19.48 -32.93 -3.80
C THR A 787 20.70 -32.36 -3.09
N THR A 788 21.81 -32.16 -3.80
CA THR A 788 23.04 -31.59 -3.22
C THR A 788 22.83 -30.16 -2.73
N LEU A 789 22.12 -29.32 -3.50
CA LEU A 789 21.81 -27.94 -3.11
C LEU A 789 20.93 -27.87 -1.84
N ASP A 790 19.91 -28.72 -1.73
CA ASP A 790 19.08 -28.80 -0.52
C ASP A 790 19.89 -29.29 0.70
N ALA A 791 20.74 -30.29 0.52
CA ALA A 791 21.62 -30.77 1.59
C ALA A 791 22.62 -29.69 2.06
N LEU A 792 23.26 -28.97 1.13
CA LEU A 792 24.15 -27.85 1.46
C LEU A 792 23.40 -26.71 2.16
N ALA A 793 22.16 -26.41 1.75
CA ALA A 793 21.34 -25.39 2.42
C ALA A 793 21.00 -25.76 3.87
N GLN A 794 20.72 -27.03 4.14
CA GLN A 794 20.52 -27.54 5.50
C GLN A 794 21.80 -27.44 6.33
N GLN A 795 22.95 -27.83 5.77
CA GLN A 795 24.24 -27.69 6.43
C GLN A 795 24.56 -26.22 6.74
N LEU A 796 24.35 -25.32 5.77
CA LEU A 796 24.54 -23.88 5.92
C LEU A 796 23.69 -23.30 7.07
N SER A 797 22.45 -23.78 7.21
CA SER A 797 21.53 -23.38 8.28
C SER A 797 21.99 -23.90 9.64
N ALA A 798 22.46 -25.15 9.70
CA ALA A 798 22.95 -25.80 10.93
C ALA A 798 24.25 -25.17 11.48
N ILE A 799 25.05 -24.53 10.62
CA ILE A 799 26.27 -23.81 11.04
C ILE A 799 26.09 -22.29 11.11
N SER A 800 24.85 -21.80 11.02
CA SER A 800 24.57 -20.37 11.15
C SER A 800 24.92 -19.87 12.56
N PRO A 801 25.21 -18.57 12.75
CA PRO A 801 25.50 -18.04 14.08
C PRO A 801 24.39 -18.29 15.10
N GLU A 802 23.12 -18.28 14.66
CA GLU A 802 21.95 -18.59 15.48
C GLU A 802 21.95 -20.05 15.95
N ALA A 803 22.21 -21.00 15.05
CA ALA A 803 22.28 -22.43 15.40
C ALA A 803 23.43 -22.72 16.37
N VAL A 804 24.61 -22.13 16.13
CA VAL A 804 25.77 -22.25 17.03
C VAL A 804 25.46 -21.71 18.43
N ALA A 805 24.68 -20.61 18.52
CA ALA A 805 24.29 -20.02 19.79
C ALA A 805 23.21 -20.80 20.55
N VAL A 806 22.41 -21.62 19.87
CA VAL A 806 21.39 -22.47 20.51
C VAL A 806 22.01 -23.73 21.13
N GLU A 807 23.03 -24.31 20.50
CA GLU A 807 23.65 -25.55 20.98
C GLU A 807 24.47 -25.37 22.26
N ALA A 808 25.18 -24.25 22.39
CA ALA A 808 26.01 -23.92 23.54
C ALA A 808 26.30 -22.41 23.62
N ALA A 809 26.87 -21.95 24.73
CA ALA A 809 27.38 -20.59 24.86
C ALA A 809 28.37 -20.28 23.70
N PRO A 810 28.12 -19.25 22.87
CA PRO A 810 28.99 -18.91 21.75
C PRO A 810 30.43 -18.61 22.19
N VAL A 811 31.39 -19.27 21.54
CA VAL A 811 32.83 -18.99 21.71
C VAL A 811 33.48 -18.55 20.40
N ALA A 812 34.52 -17.71 20.49
CA ALA A 812 35.16 -17.10 19.32
C ALA A 812 35.72 -18.11 18.30
N SER A 813 36.26 -19.25 18.76
CA SER A 813 36.78 -20.31 17.89
C SER A 813 35.67 -20.97 17.08
N ALA A 814 34.57 -21.36 17.74
CA ALA A 814 33.42 -21.99 17.11
C ALA A 814 32.79 -21.06 16.06
N LEU A 815 32.61 -19.77 16.37
CA LEU A 815 32.09 -18.80 15.40
C LEU A 815 33.02 -18.60 14.20
N ARG A 816 34.34 -18.62 14.40
CA ARG A 816 35.31 -18.50 13.30
C ARG A 816 35.30 -19.73 12.39
N GLU A 817 35.28 -20.94 12.98
CA GLU A 817 35.19 -22.19 12.22
C GLU A 817 33.85 -22.31 11.47
N ALA A 818 32.76 -21.85 12.08
CA ALA A 818 31.46 -21.77 11.44
C ALA A 818 31.47 -20.76 10.28
N LYS A 819 32.10 -19.57 10.44
CA LYS A 819 32.24 -18.56 9.38
C LYS A 819 32.91 -19.13 8.13
N VAL A 820 34.08 -19.76 8.30
CA VAL A 820 34.85 -20.32 7.17
C VAL A 820 34.04 -21.39 6.42
N ARG A 821 33.39 -22.30 7.15
CA ARG A 821 32.54 -23.32 6.54
C ARG A 821 31.32 -22.72 5.86
N TRP A 822 30.71 -21.69 6.47
CA TRP A 822 29.55 -21.00 5.92
C TRP A 822 29.89 -20.30 4.59
N GLU A 823 31.03 -19.62 4.53
CA GLU A 823 31.52 -18.96 3.31
C GLU A 823 31.80 -19.97 2.19
N SER A 824 32.48 -21.09 2.50
CA SER A 824 32.78 -22.16 1.53
C SER A 824 31.51 -22.88 1.03
N ILE A 825 30.61 -23.31 1.91
CA ILE A 825 29.34 -23.95 1.52
C ILE A 825 28.53 -23.01 0.63
N ARG A 826 28.45 -21.73 0.97
CA ARG A 826 27.72 -20.76 0.16
C ARG A 826 28.37 -20.58 -1.22
N ALA A 827 29.69 -20.50 -1.32
CA ALA A 827 30.40 -20.42 -2.60
C ALA A 827 30.19 -21.68 -3.46
N ARG A 828 30.11 -22.86 -2.83
CA ARG A 828 29.76 -24.12 -3.49
C ARG A 828 28.32 -24.11 -4.01
N MET A 829 27.36 -23.65 -3.20
CA MET A 829 25.96 -23.53 -3.63
C MET A 829 25.79 -22.58 -4.83
N ILE A 830 26.55 -21.49 -4.89
CA ILE A 830 26.56 -20.57 -6.04
C ILE A 830 27.04 -21.30 -7.30
N ALA A 831 28.12 -22.07 -7.21
CA ALA A 831 28.65 -22.85 -8.34
C ALA A 831 27.64 -23.88 -8.87
N LEU A 832 27.06 -24.67 -7.97
CA LEU A 832 26.10 -25.72 -8.33
C LEU A 832 24.78 -25.15 -8.86
N GLN A 833 24.39 -23.95 -8.45
CA GLN A 833 23.25 -23.26 -9.04
C GLN A 833 23.49 -22.89 -10.51
N GLU A 834 24.72 -22.53 -10.90
CA GLU A 834 25.05 -22.30 -12.30
C GLU A 834 24.99 -23.61 -13.10
N GLU A 835 25.55 -24.70 -12.58
CA GLU A 835 25.42 -26.01 -13.25
C GLU A 835 23.95 -26.44 -13.39
N LEU A 836 23.11 -26.15 -12.38
CA LEU A 836 21.68 -26.45 -12.43
C LEU A 836 20.97 -25.65 -13.53
N ASP A 837 21.24 -24.36 -13.64
CA ASP A 837 20.65 -23.52 -14.69
C ASP A 837 21.00 -24.05 -16.09
N TRP A 838 22.27 -24.37 -16.32
CA TRP A 838 22.74 -24.90 -17.60
C TRP A 838 22.19 -26.29 -17.91
N GLN A 839 22.00 -27.16 -16.90
CA GLN A 839 21.26 -28.41 -17.10
C GLN A 839 19.84 -28.10 -17.60
N VAL A 840 19.14 -27.19 -16.93
CA VAL A 840 17.73 -26.89 -17.23
C VAL A 840 17.58 -26.26 -18.61
N TYR A 841 18.54 -25.46 -19.07
CA TYR A 841 18.51 -24.95 -20.46
C TYR A 841 18.55 -26.06 -21.50
N SER A 842 19.36 -27.10 -21.26
CA SER A 842 19.40 -28.30 -22.11
C SER A 842 18.08 -29.07 -22.04
N LEU A 843 17.53 -29.27 -20.83
CA LEU A 843 16.25 -29.99 -20.62
C LEU A 843 15.06 -29.36 -21.37
N TYR A 844 15.05 -28.03 -21.52
CA TYR A 844 14.02 -27.32 -22.29
C TYR A 844 14.37 -27.10 -23.76
N ASN A 845 15.53 -27.57 -24.22
CA ASN A 845 16.05 -27.37 -25.58
C ASN A 845 16.17 -25.87 -25.93
N LEU A 846 16.69 -25.06 -25.00
CA LEU A 846 17.06 -23.65 -25.23
C LEU A 846 18.45 -23.52 -25.87
N HIS A 847 19.30 -24.53 -25.65
CA HIS A 847 20.61 -24.68 -26.27
C HIS A 847 20.80 -26.14 -26.72
N SER A 848 21.47 -26.37 -27.84
CA SER A 848 21.64 -27.70 -28.44
C SER A 848 22.71 -28.56 -27.76
N GLU A 849 23.66 -27.94 -27.07
CA GLU A 849 24.70 -28.62 -26.29
C GLU A 849 24.43 -28.45 -24.79
N ASP A 850 24.71 -29.49 -24.00
CA ASP A 850 24.78 -29.40 -22.54
C ASP A 850 26.14 -28.79 -22.14
N LEU A 851 26.12 -27.54 -21.70
CA LEU A 851 27.33 -26.79 -21.32
C LEU A 851 27.61 -26.90 -19.81
N ARG A 852 27.47 -28.08 -19.23
CA ARG A 852 27.94 -28.40 -17.88
C ARG A 852 29.34 -28.96 -17.88
N VAL A 853 30.02 -28.85 -16.74
CA VAL A 853 31.34 -29.49 -16.57
C VAL A 853 31.20 -30.99 -16.31
N SER A 854 30.25 -31.38 -15.46
CA SER A 854 30.04 -32.76 -15.05
C SER A 854 28.60 -32.99 -14.63
N GLU A 855 28.14 -34.25 -14.69
CA GLU A 855 26.89 -34.68 -14.08
C GLU A 855 27.01 -34.89 -12.57
N ASP A 856 28.24 -35.11 -12.09
CA ASP A 856 28.56 -35.29 -10.68
C ASP A 856 28.72 -33.92 -9.99
N PRO A 857 27.82 -33.56 -9.03
CA PRO A 857 27.94 -32.33 -8.27
C PRO A 857 29.18 -32.24 -7.40
N ASP A 858 29.91 -33.33 -7.17
CA ASP A 858 31.14 -33.37 -6.36
C ASP A 858 32.41 -33.38 -7.22
N ASP A 859 32.29 -33.20 -8.54
CA ASP A 859 33.43 -33.15 -9.45
C ASP A 859 34.41 -32.02 -9.04
N PRO A 860 35.71 -32.32 -8.84
CA PRO A 860 36.71 -31.34 -8.42
C PRO A 860 36.99 -30.27 -9.49
N ASN A 861 36.54 -30.47 -10.73
CA ASN A 861 36.64 -29.48 -11.80
C ASN A 861 35.59 -28.36 -11.66
N ILE A 862 34.56 -28.53 -10.82
CA ILE A 862 33.63 -27.46 -10.49
C ILE A 862 34.24 -26.67 -9.31
N PRO A 863 34.72 -25.44 -9.48
CA PRO A 863 35.29 -24.65 -8.38
C PRO A 863 34.21 -24.05 -7.48
N GLU A 864 34.59 -23.56 -6.31
CA GLU A 864 33.78 -22.59 -5.56
C GLU A 864 33.76 -21.25 -6.31
N LEU A 865 32.60 -20.58 -6.35
CA LEU A 865 32.45 -19.29 -7.06
C LEU A 865 32.21 -18.14 -6.10
N ALA A 866 32.92 -17.03 -6.31
CA ALA A 866 32.58 -15.74 -5.72
C ALA A 866 31.53 -15.00 -6.57
N LEU A 867 30.81 -14.06 -5.95
CA LEU A 867 29.97 -13.14 -6.71
C LEU A 867 30.85 -12.22 -7.57
N GLY A 868 30.44 -12.00 -8.81
CA GLY A 868 31.21 -11.30 -9.83
C GLY A 868 31.94 -12.24 -10.79
N GLU A 869 31.96 -13.54 -10.53
CA GLU A 869 32.65 -14.52 -11.36
C GLU A 869 31.71 -15.39 -12.21
N ARG A 870 30.39 -15.25 -12.11
CA ARG A 870 29.46 -16.06 -12.92
C ARG A 870 29.44 -15.60 -14.38
N ALA A 871 29.12 -16.50 -15.32
CA ALA A 871 29.17 -16.20 -16.76
C ALA A 871 28.37 -14.95 -17.16
N PHE A 872 27.13 -14.80 -16.67
CA PHE A 872 26.34 -13.59 -16.93
C PHE A 872 26.90 -12.34 -16.26
N GLU A 873 27.56 -12.45 -15.11
CA GLU A 873 28.21 -11.31 -14.43
C GLU A 873 29.43 -10.85 -15.24
N ILE A 874 30.16 -11.77 -15.86
CA ILE A 874 31.27 -11.42 -16.76
C ILE A 874 30.75 -10.69 -17.99
N VAL A 875 29.67 -11.18 -18.62
CA VAL A 875 29.03 -10.50 -19.75
C VAL A 875 28.48 -9.13 -19.33
N LEU A 876 27.84 -9.04 -18.17
CA LEU A 876 27.35 -7.78 -17.63
C LEU A 876 28.49 -6.80 -17.37
N ALA A 877 29.61 -7.25 -16.78
CA ALA A 877 30.79 -6.42 -16.54
C ALA A 877 31.39 -5.89 -17.84
N ARG A 878 31.43 -6.69 -18.91
CA ARG A 878 31.85 -6.23 -20.25
C ARG A 878 30.93 -5.13 -20.79
N ARG A 879 29.60 -5.30 -20.65
CA ARG A 879 28.62 -4.29 -21.07
C ARG A 879 28.70 -3.00 -20.25
N VAL A 880 28.95 -3.11 -18.95
CA VAL A 880 29.23 -1.96 -18.07
C VAL A 880 30.49 -1.23 -18.52
N ALA A 881 31.57 -1.96 -18.81
CA ALA A 881 32.82 -1.36 -19.32
C ALA A 881 32.64 -0.68 -20.69
N ALA A 882 31.71 -1.18 -21.51
CA ALA A 882 31.32 -0.57 -22.79
C ALA A 882 30.33 0.61 -22.65
N GLY A 883 29.80 0.88 -21.45
CA GLY A 883 28.81 1.94 -21.21
C GLY A 883 27.38 1.58 -21.64
N GLU A 884 27.09 0.31 -21.86
CA GLU A 884 25.79 -0.20 -22.34
C GLU A 884 24.86 -0.67 -21.20
N ALA A 885 25.37 -0.78 -19.98
CA ALA A 885 24.64 -1.25 -18.80
C ALA A 885 25.10 -0.53 -17.51
N SER A 886 24.25 -0.56 -16.49
CA SER A 886 24.51 0.00 -15.15
C SER A 886 25.42 -0.91 -14.31
N ASP A 887 26.28 -0.33 -13.47
CA ASP A 887 27.13 -1.04 -12.51
C ASP A 887 26.44 -1.32 -11.15
N GLU A 888 25.15 -0.95 -11.00
CA GLU A 888 24.38 -1.09 -9.76
C GLU A 888 24.28 -2.55 -9.27
N TRP A 889 24.24 -3.53 -10.19
CA TRP A 889 24.27 -4.95 -9.80
C TRP A 889 25.47 -5.27 -8.90
N PHE A 890 26.66 -4.82 -9.28
CA PHE A 890 27.90 -5.10 -8.54
C PHE A 890 27.93 -4.35 -7.20
N LYS A 891 27.56 -3.05 -7.22
CA LYS A 891 27.49 -2.21 -6.01
C LYS A 891 26.51 -2.77 -4.97
N ARG A 892 25.32 -3.19 -5.40
CA ARG A 892 24.25 -3.65 -4.50
C ARG A 892 24.50 -5.01 -3.87
N HIS A 893 25.27 -5.87 -4.54
CA HIS A 893 25.58 -7.21 -4.06
C HIS A 893 26.99 -7.33 -3.47
N ASN A 894 27.73 -6.21 -3.38
CA ASN A 894 29.12 -6.17 -2.93
C ASN A 894 30.01 -7.17 -3.69
N SER A 895 29.85 -7.21 -5.02
CA SER A 895 30.62 -8.08 -5.91
C SER A 895 31.58 -7.30 -6.80
N THR A 896 32.66 -7.94 -7.22
CA THR A 896 33.70 -7.30 -8.06
C THR A 896 33.39 -7.55 -9.54
N PRO A 897 33.26 -6.51 -10.39
CA PRO A 897 33.06 -6.70 -11.81
C PRO A 897 34.31 -7.28 -12.47
N ASN A 898 34.21 -8.48 -13.03
CA ASN A 898 35.29 -9.15 -13.75
C ASN A 898 34.95 -9.25 -15.25
N THR A 899 35.79 -8.71 -16.12
CA THR A 899 35.56 -8.76 -17.59
C THR A 899 36.19 -9.98 -18.26
N GLU A 900 37.08 -10.67 -17.55
CA GLU A 900 37.87 -11.81 -18.01
C GLU A 900 37.53 -13.07 -17.21
N VAL A 901 37.72 -14.24 -17.83
CA VAL A 901 37.56 -15.54 -17.16
C VAL A 901 38.68 -15.71 -16.12
N PRO A 902 38.38 -15.94 -14.84
CA PRO A 902 39.38 -16.08 -13.78
C PRO A 902 40.44 -17.16 -14.07
N ALA A 903 41.71 -16.78 -13.92
CA ALA A 903 42.85 -17.65 -14.24
C ALA A 903 43.05 -18.79 -13.23
N HIS A 904 42.50 -18.67 -12.02
CA HIS A 904 42.67 -19.65 -10.94
C HIS A 904 41.74 -20.88 -11.07
N TRP A 905 40.75 -20.83 -11.97
CA TRP A 905 39.83 -21.94 -12.19
C TRP A 905 40.48 -23.12 -12.94
N PRO A 906 39.99 -24.35 -12.75
CA PRO A 906 40.37 -25.50 -13.56
C PRO A 906 40.21 -25.24 -15.07
N ALA A 907 41.08 -25.80 -15.90
CA ALA A 907 41.08 -25.56 -17.35
C ALA A 907 39.75 -25.96 -18.01
N SER A 908 39.20 -27.11 -17.64
CA SER A 908 37.89 -27.62 -18.07
C SER A 908 36.76 -26.64 -17.75
N TYR A 909 36.75 -26.06 -16.55
CA TYR A 909 35.75 -25.07 -16.15
C TYR A 909 35.86 -23.77 -16.97
N ARG A 910 37.08 -23.28 -17.20
CA ARG A 910 37.30 -22.07 -18.03
C ARG A 910 36.80 -22.25 -19.46
N GLU A 911 37.05 -23.41 -20.07
CA GLU A 911 36.57 -23.72 -21.43
C GLU A 911 35.04 -23.74 -21.50
N VAL A 912 34.39 -24.37 -20.52
CA VAL A 912 32.92 -24.41 -20.45
C VAL A 912 32.34 -23.02 -20.22
N VAL A 913 32.88 -22.23 -19.29
CA VAL A 913 32.41 -20.85 -19.05
C VAL A 913 32.61 -19.96 -20.27
N GLN A 914 33.68 -20.12 -21.03
CA GLN A 914 33.85 -19.38 -22.28
C GLN A 914 32.74 -19.72 -23.29
N LYS A 915 32.39 -21.01 -23.46
CA LYS A 915 31.24 -21.41 -24.29
C LYS A 915 29.92 -20.83 -23.78
N ARG A 916 29.74 -20.77 -22.46
CA ARG A 916 28.56 -20.16 -21.83
C ARG A 916 28.46 -18.67 -22.18
N ILE A 917 29.56 -17.94 -22.09
CA ILE A 917 29.66 -16.52 -22.49
C ILE A 917 29.29 -16.36 -23.97
N ASP A 918 29.88 -17.17 -24.85
CA ASP A 918 29.61 -17.12 -26.29
C ASP A 918 28.12 -17.41 -26.59
N ALA A 919 27.50 -18.33 -25.87
CA ALA A 919 26.07 -18.64 -25.99
C ALA A 919 25.18 -17.50 -25.50
N ILE A 920 25.55 -16.79 -24.42
CA ILE A 920 24.82 -15.60 -23.93
C ILE A 920 24.82 -14.49 -24.99
N GLU A 921 25.94 -14.29 -25.69
CA GLU A 921 26.10 -13.24 -26.70
C GLU A 921 25.45 -13.60 -28.05
N SER A 922 25.40 -14.88 -28.43
CA SER A 922 24.96 -15.32 -29.77
C SER A 922 23.57 -15.96 -29.85
N ASN A 923 23.10 -16.61 -28.79
CA ASN A 923 21.79 -17.30 -28.76
C ASN A 923 20.74 -16.42 -28.07
N ARG A 924 19.71 -16.01 -28.82
CA ARG A 924 18.63 -15.16 -28.31
C ARG A 924 17.93 -15.72 -27.08
N ALA A 925 17.66 -17.03 -27.02
CA ALA A 925 16.96 -17.65 -25.89
C ALA A 925 17.83 -17.61 -24.63
N ILE A 926 19.12 -17.96 -24.76
CA ILE A 926 20.09 -17.90 -23.65
C ILE A 926 20.31 -16.46 -23.20
N GLY A 927 20.56 -15.54 -24.13
CA GLY A 927 20.71 -14.11 -23.83
C GLY A 927 19.47 -13.46 -23.23
N MET A 928 18.29 -14.07 -23.33
CA MET A 928 17.07 -13.63 -22.63
C MET A 928 16.97 -14.14 -21.19
N VAL A 929 17.50 -15.33 -20.87
CA VAL A 929 17.39 -15.94 -19.52
C VAL A 929 18.63 -15.73 -18.66
N GLU A 930 19.83 -15.66 -19.26
CA GLU A 930 21.09 -15.33 -18.56
C GLU A 930 21.23 -13.82 -18.39
N ARG A 931 20.33 -13.25 -17.58
CA ARG A 931 20.32 -11.84 -17.21
C ARG A 931 20.06 -11.66 -15.71
N PRO A 932 20.49 -10.53 -15.10
CA PRO A 932 20.26 -10.23 -13.69
C PRO A 932 18.82 -10.44 -13.19
N GLU A 933 17.82 -10.28 -14.07
CA GLU A 933 16.41 -10.41 -13.73
C GLU A 933 16.01 -11.83 -13.33
N TYR A 934 16.71 -12.84 -13.83
CA TYR A 934 16.32 -14.24 -13.66
C TYR A 934 17.32 -15.04 -12.81
N LYS A 935 18.54 -14.52 -12.64
CA LYS A 935 19.58 -15.13 -11.82
C LYS A 935 19.36 -14.90 -10.33
N ARG A 936 19.77 -15.88 -9.52
CA ARG A 936 19.82 -15.71 -8.06
C ARG A 936 20.80 -14.62 -7.69
N ARG A 937 20.40 -13.79 -6.74
CA ARG A 937 21.22 -12.70 -6.23
C ARG A 937 22.19 -13.13 -5.13
N TRP A 938 21.81 -14.15 -4.36
CA TRP A 938 22.52 -14.58 -3.16
C TRP A 938 22.73 -13.46 -2.12
N ALA A 939 21.92 -12.41 -2.14
CA ALA A 939 22.07 -11.27 -1.24
C ALA A 939 21.90 -11.70 0.23
N THR A 940 22.85 -11.29 1.08
CA THR A 940 22.86 -11.57 2.52
C THR A 940 23.19 -10.29 3.28
N GLU A 941 22.80 -10.20 4.54
CA GLU A 941 23.24 -9.12 5.44
C GLU A 941 24.69 -9.28 5.91
N GLY A 942 25.33 -10.40 5.54
CA GLY A 942 26.72 -10.71 5.87
C GLY A 942 26.84 -11.44 7.20
N TRP A 943 27.93 -12.21 7.35
CA TRP A 943 28.20 -13.00 8.56
C TRP A 943 28.18 -12.13 9.82
N ASP A 944 28.81 -10.96 9.78
CA ASP A 944 29.01 -10.15 10.98
C ASP A 944 27.67 -9.61 11.54
N ALA A 945 26.72 -9.25 10.67
CA ALA A 945 25.37 -8.85 11.06
C ALA A 945 24.53 -10.04 11.60
N LEU A 946 24.65 -11.22 10.97
CA LEU A 946 24.01 -12.46 11.45
C LEU A 946 24.55 -12.84 12.84
N GLN A 947 25.87 -12.75 13.03
CA GLN A 947 26.53 -13.01 14.30
C GLN A 947 26.07 -12.02 15.37
N GLU A 948 26.08 -10.72 15.08
CA GLU A 948 25.61 -9.70 16.01
C GLU A 948 24.18 -9.99 16.51
N LYS A 949 23.26 -10.33 15.61
CA LYS A 949 21.86 -10.65 15.95
C LYS A 949 21.73 -11.91 16.79
N ALA A 950 22.48 -12.97 16.45
CA ALA A 950 22.47 -14.21 17.20
C ALA A 950 22.98 -14.00 18.63
N LEU A 951 24.12 -13.32 18.78
CA LEU A 951 24.68 -12.98 20.10
C LEU A 951 23.73 -12.06 20.89
N ARG A 952 23.13 -11.06 20.25
CA ARG A 952 22.13 -10.19 20.88
C ARG A 952 20.93 -10.99 21.39
N SER A 953 20.38 -11.90 20.57
CA SER A 953 19.24 -12.73 20.97
C SER A 953 19.60 -13.62 22.16
N TRP A 954 20.77 -14.27 22.10
CA TRP A 954 21.27 -15.12 23.18
C TRP A 954 21.41 -14.35 24.50
N LEU A 955 22.02 -13.17 24.48
CA LEU A 955 22.18 -12.32 25.67
C LEU A 955 20.83 -11.90 26.24
N LEU A 956 19.90 -11.50 25.36
CA LEU A 956 18.55 -11.17 25.77
C LEU A 956 17.84 -12.39 26.40
N ASP A 957 17.90 -13.57 25.79
CA ASP A 957 17.30 -14.81 26.32
C ASP A 957 17.77 -15.12 27.75
N HIS A 958 19.05 -14.90 28.06
CA HIS A 958 19.61 -15.07 29.42
C HIS A 958 19.20 -13.96 30.39
N MET A 959 19.01 -12.71 29.91
CA MET A 959 18.48 -11.62 30.75
C MET A 959 17.02 -11.88 31.21
N GLU A 960 16.29 -12.78 30.54
CA GLU A 960 14.95 -13.22 30.92
C GLU A 960 14.93 -14.43 31.86
N ASP A 961 16.09 -14.94 32.29
CA ASP A 961 16.15 -16.09 33.18
C ASP A 961 15.39 -15.81 34.47
N ARG A 962 14.48 -16.73 34.80
CA ARG A 962 13.51 -16.56 35.88
C ARG A 962 14.21 -16.23 37.20
N ASP A 963 15.33 -16.89 37.50
CA ASP A 963 16.03 -16.75 38.78
C ASP A 963 16.61 -15.34 39.00
N LEU A 964 16.77 -14.52 37.95
CA LEU A 964 17.15 -13.11 38.09
C LEU A 964 16.02 -12.26 38.68
N TRP A 965 14.77 -12.66 38.47
CA TRP A 965 13.59 -11.82 38.72
C TRP A 965 12.81 -12.23 39.96
N PHE A 966 13.29 -13.22 40.70
CA PHE A 966 12.72 -13.70 41.97
C PHE A 966 13.78 -13.69 43.07
N ASP A 967 13.39 -13.35 44.29
CA ASP A 967 14.29 -13.40 45.46
C ASP A 967 14.46 -14.85 46.00
N GLU A 968 15.29 -15.01 47.04
CA GLU A 968 15.55 -16.30 47.69
C GLU A 968 14.29 -16.98 48.26
N ASN A 969 13.22 -16.21 48.52
CA ASN A 969 11.93 -16.71 49.00
C ASN A 969 10.94 -16.98 47.86
N GLY A 970 11.38 -16.84 46.60
CA GLY A 970 10.54 -17.01 45.42
C GLY A 970 9.55 -15.86 45.20
N GLN A 971 9.81 -14.66 45.72
CA GLN A 971 8.97 -13.48 45.49
C GLN A 971 9.46 -12.64 44.31
N PRO A 972 8.56 -12.13 43.44
CA PRO A 972 8.94 -11.33 42.28
C PRO A 972 9.55 -10.00 42.72
N THR A 973 10.68 -9.62 42.10
CA THR A 973 11.48 -8.47 42.54
C THR A 973 11.81 -7.51 41.40
N ILE A 974 11.55 -6.22 41.62
CA ILE A 974 12.01 -5.13 40.74
C ILE A 974 13.50 -4.90 40.98
N LEU A 975 14.29 -4.92 39.91
CA LEU A 975 15.74 -4.71 39.96
C LEU A 975 16.13 -3.34 39.40
N THR A 976 17.20 -2.78 39.95
CA THR A 976 17.89 -1.66 39.30
C THR A 976 18.77 -2.20 38.17
N LEU A 977 19.03 -1.37 37.15
CA LEU A 977 19.97 -1.71 36.08
C LEU A 977 21.32 -2.19 36.63
N ALA A 978 21.86 -1.49 37.64
CA ALA A 978 23.13 -1.85 38.27
C ALA A 978 23.08 -3.22 38.97
N ARG A 979 21.96 -3.57 39.64
CA ARG A 979 21.81 -4.90 40.27
C ARG A 979 21.66 -6.02 39.25
N LEU A 980 20.92 -5.77 38.16
CA LEU A 980 20.82 -6.71 37.06
C LEU A 980 22.20 -6.94 36.41
N THR A 981 22.96 -5.87 36.17
CA THR A 981 24.35 -5.96 35.69
C THR A 981 25.25 -6.74 36.64
N ASP A 982 25.17 -6.50 37.95
CA ASP A 982 25.97 -7.24 38.94
C ASP A 982 25.64 -8.73 38.93
N ALA A 983 24.36 -9.10 38.89
CA ALA A 983 23.93 -10.50 38.80
C ALA A 983 24.46 -11.18 37.52
N LEU A 984 24.29 -10.53 36.36
CA LEU A 984 24.77 -11.02 35.07
C LEU A 984 26.31 -11.07 34.99
N SER A 985 27.03 -10.23 35.74
CA SER A 985 28.50 -10.24 35.76
C SER A 985 29.10 -11.46 36.47
N ARG A 986 28.29 -12.20 37.23
CA ARG A 986 28.69 -13.45 37.91
C ARG A 986 28.51 -14.68 37.02
N ASP A 987 27.80 -14.53 35.90
CA ASP A 987 27.65 -15.56 34.88
C ASP A 987 28.83 -15.49 33.90
N GLU A 988 29.72 -16.49 33.96
CA GLU A 988 30.92 -16.55 33.12
C GLU A 988 30.58 -16.63 31.62
N ASP A 989 29.50 -17.33 31.26
CA ASP A 989 29.05 -17.48 29.87
C ASP A 989 28.49 -16.16 29.37
N PHE A 990 27.66 -15.48 30.17
CA PHE A 990 27.15 -14.15 29.83
C PHE A 990 28.28 -13.14 29.61
N VAL A 991 29.26 -13.12 30.50
CA VAL A 991 30.44 -12.24 30.38
C VAL A 991 31.25 -12.54 29.13
N SER A 992 31.44 -13.82 28.82
CA SER A 992 32.16 -14.27 27.61
C SER A 992 31.45 -13.81 26.34
N VAL A 993 30.14 -14.06 26.23
CA VAL A 993 29.34 -13.72 25.05
C VAL A 993 29.21 -12.21 24.88
N ALA A 994 29.05 -11.46 25.98
CA ALA A 994 29.00 -9.99 25.94
C ALA A 994 30.30 -9.38 25.39
N LYS A 995 31.47 -9.98 25.72
CA LYS A 995 32.76 -9.58 25.13
C LYS A 995 32.86 -9.89 23.64
N LEU A 996 32.16 -10.92 23.14
CA LEU A 996 32.10 -11.20 21.70
C LEU A 996 31.15 -10.22 20.98
N TYR A 997 30.02 -9.90 21.61
CA TYR A 997 29.04 -8.95 21.08
C TYR A 997 29.58 -7.51 21.04
N ALA A 998 30.22 -7.06 22.11
CA ALA A 998 30.69 -5.69 22.29
C ALA A 998 32.07 -5.63 23.01
N PRO A 999 33.17 -6.03 22.34
CA PRO A 999 34.48 -6.28 22.97
C PRO A 999 35.15 -5.09 23.66
N ARG A 1000 34.71 -3.87 23.38
CA ARG A 1000 35.29 -2.62 23.90
C ARG A 1000 34.33 -1.82 24.77
N GLN A 1001 33.18 -2.39 25.11
CA GLN A 1001 32.18 -1.72 25.93
C GLN A 1001 32.19 -2.31 27.35
N ASP A 1002 31.90 -1.45 28.33
CA ASP A 1002 31.70 -1.87 29.71
C ASP A 1002 30.37 -2.65 29.85
N MET A 1003 30.33 -3.62 30.77
CA MET A 1003 29.18 -4.52 30.96
C MET A 1003 27.88 -3.76 31.25
N HIS A 1004 27.95 -2.72 32.10
CA HIS A 1004 26.77 -1.92 32.43
C HIS A 1004 26.19 -1.25 31.17
N LYS A 1005 27.07 -0.76 30.28
CA LYS A 1005 26.67 -0.14 29.02
C LYS A 1005 26.05 -1.16 28.06
N VAL A 1006 26.61 -2.37 27.96
CA VAL A 1006 26.05 -3.44 27.11
C VAL A 1006 24.64 -3.81 27.58
N VAL A 1007 24.45 -4.08 28.88
CA VAL A 1007 23.13 -4.41 29.45
C VAL A 1007 22.13 -3.27 29.24
N ALA A 1008 22.57 -2.02 29.42
CA ALA A 1008 21.75 -0.83 29.16
C ALA A 1008 21.28 -0.76 27.69
N GLU A 1009 22.17 -0.98 26.73
CA GLU A 1009 21.85 -0.93 25.29
C GLU A 1009 20.95 -2.10 24.86
N LEU A 1010 21.10 -3.28 25.46
CA LEU A 1010 20.25 -4.44 25.21
C LEU A 1010 18.80 -4.19 25.69
N ILE A 1011 18.62 -3.70 26.92
CA ILE A 1011 17.30 -3.56 27.54
C ILE A 1011 16.48 -2.38 27.00
N THR A 1012 17.15 -1.30 26.56
CA THR A 1012 16.56 0.00 26.14
C THR A 1012 15.44 -0.11 25.08
N ASP A 1013 15.49 -1.14 24.24
CA ASP A 1013 14.51 -1.37 23.16
C ASP A 1013 13.57 -2.57 23.43
N GLU A 1014 13.77 -3.30 24.53
CA GLU A 1014 13.03 -4.52 24.86
C GLU A 1014 12.09 -4.34 26.08
N HIS A 1015 12.03 -3.12 26.63
CA HIS A 1015 11.14 -2.76 27.74
C HIS A 1015 9.93 -1.94 27.29
N VAL A 1016 8.82 -2.07 28.02
CA VAL A 1016 7.65 -1.19 27.92
C VAL A 1016 7.29 -0.66 29.33
N PRO A 1017 6.98 0.64 29.49
CA PRO A 1017 6.56 1.18 30.79
C PRO A 1017 5.27 0.53 31.30
N PHE A 1018 5.24 0.25 32.61
CA PHE A 1018 4.07 -0.33 33.28
C PHE A 1018 2.80 0.55 33.17
N LEU A 1019 2.95 1.87 33.21
CA LEU A 1019 1.85 2.83 33.26
C LEU A 1019 1.46 3.35 31.86
N SER A 1020 0.17 3.39 31.54
CA SER A 1020 -0.35 3.89 30.25
C SER A 1020 0.13 5.32 29.91
N ALA A 1021 0.19 6.21 30.91
CA ALA A 1021 0.64 7.60 30.77
C ALA A 1021 2.12 7.75 30.35
N LEU A 1022 2.93 6.70 30.55
CA LEU A 1022 4.33 6.64 30.11
C LEU A 1022 4.51 5.93 28.75
N ARG A 1023 3.44 5.29 28.25
CA ARG A 1023 3.44 4.57 26.96
C ARG A 1023 2.89 5.43 25.82
N TYR A 1024 1.77 6.12 26.07
CA TYR A 1024 0.97 6.75 25.03
C TYR A 1024 1.07 8.27 24.98
N LYS A 1025 0.95 8.81 23.77
CA LYS A 1025 0.63 10.22 23.54
C LYS A 1025 -0.86 10.48 23.82
N PRO A 1026 -1.33 11.74 23.87
CA PRO A 1026 -2.74 12.05 24.13
C PRO A 1026 -3.73 11.31 23.21
N SER A 1027 -3.40 11.12 21.92
CA SER A 1027 -4.23 10.35 20.99
C SER A 1027 -4.34 8.87 21.37
N GLY A 1028 -3.23 8.27 21.83
CA GLY A 1028 -3.18 6.89 22.30
C GLY A 1028 -3.92 6.68 23.62
N LEU A 1029 -3.82 7.63 24.57
CA LEU A 1029 -4.58 7.57 25.82
C LEU A 1029 -6.10 7.59 25.58
N LYS A 1030 -6.56 8.39 24.61
CA LYS A 1030 -7.98 8.40 24.22
C LYS A 1030 -8.42 7.02 23.72
N LYS A 1031 -7.62 6.38 22.85
CA LYS A 1031 -7.89 5.02 22.39
C LYS A 1031 -7.85 4.02 23.53
N HIS A 1032 -6.91 4.15 24.46
CA HIS A 1032 -6.79 3.28 25.63
C HIS A 1032 -8.05 3.30 26.49
N ALA A 1033 -8.61 4.49 26.75
CA ALA A 1033 -9.88 4.61 27.46
C ALA A 1033 -11.04 3.88 26.72
N ASP A 1034 -11.10 3.98 25.39
CA ASP A 1034 -12.10 3.23 24.59
C ASP A 1034 -11.89 1.69 24.74
N TRP A 1035 -10.65 1.23 24.88
CA TRP A 1035 -10.34 -0.19 25.14
C TRP A 1035 -10.72 -0.62 26.56
N GLU A 1036 -10.47 0.19 27.57
CA GLU A 1036 -10.87 -0.07 28.96
C GLU A 1036 -12.38 -0.22 29.09
N GLU A 1037 -13.16 0.67 28.45
CA GLU A 1037 -14.63 0.57 28.41
C GLU A 1037 -15.08 -0.76 27.78
N VAL A 1038 -14.45 -1.17 26.67
CA VAL A 1038 -14.73 -2.47 26.04
C VAL A 1038 -14.43 -3.62 27.00
N TRP A 1039 -13.31 -3.60 27.72
CA TRP A 1039 -12.99 -4.64 28.70
C TRP A 1039 -13.99 -4.68 29.86
N ASP A 1040 -14.45 -3.54 30.36
CA ASP A 1040 -15.47 -3.49 31.40
C ASP A 1040 -16.81 -4.07 30.93
N LEU A 1041 -17.21 -3.79 29.69
CA LEU A 1041 -18.40 -4.40 29.09
C LEU A 1041 -18.21 -5.92 28.89
N GLN A 1042 -17.01 -6.38 28.54
CA GLN A 1042 -16.71 -7.82 28.48
C GLN A 1042 -16.78 -8.49 29.86
N ARG A 1043 -16.34 -7.84 30.94
CA ARG A 1043 -16.49 -8.36 32.32
C ARG A 1043 -17.96 -8.44 32.73
N LYS A 1044 -18.76 -7.43 32.38
CA LYS A 1044 -20.23 -7.46 32.58
C LYS A 1044 -20.89 -8.58 31.80
N GLU A 1045 -20.44 -8.85 30.56
CA GLU A 1045 -20.85 -10.03 29.79
C GLU A 1045 -20.50 -11.33 30.56
N ASP A 1046 -19.28 -11.45 31.10
CA ASP A 1046 -18.85 -12.67 31.79
C ASP A 1046 -19.63 -12.92 33.09
N ALA A 1047 -19.96 -11.85 33.83
CA ALA A 1047 -20.72 -11.91 35.08
C ALA A 1047 -22.24 -12.08 34.91
N ALA A 1048 -22.77 -11.97 33.69
CA ALA A 1048 -24.20 -12.08 33.44
C ALA A 1048 -24.72 -13.52 33.71
N PRO A 1049 -25.94 -13.67 34.28
CA PRO A 1049 -26.41 -14.95 34.82
C PRO A 1049 -26.83 -15.97 33.74
N ASP A 1050 -27.21 -15.53 32.55
CA ASP A 1050 -27.73 -16.37 31.47
C ASP A 1050 -27.34 -15.87 30.07
N GLU A 1051 -27.47 -16.73 29.05
CA GLU A 1051 -27.06 -16.41 27.68
C GLU A 1051 -27.89 -15.28 27.02
N PRO A 1052 -29.22 -15.15 27.23
CA PRO A 1052 -29.97 -13.98 26.79
C PRO A 1052 -29.39 -12.65 27.31
N ALA A 1053 -29.06 -12.56 28.59
CA ALA A 1053 -28.42 -11.39 29.19
C ALA A 1053 -27.02 -11.15 28.60
N LYS A 1054 -26.22 -12.21 28.44
CA LYS A 1054 -24.90 -12.15 27.77
C LYS A 1054 -25.01 -11.62 26.36
N ARG A 1055 -25.96 -12.12 25.56
CA ARG A 1055 -26.20 -11.70 24.17
C ARG A 1055 -26.57 -10.22 24.09
N LYS A 1056 -27.46 -9.75 24.96
CA LYS A 1056 -27.85 -8.33 25.00
C LYS A 1056 -26.65 -7.42 25.26
N ILE A 1057 -25.78 -7.79 26.22
CA ILE A 1057 -24.56 -7.03 26.51
C ILE A 1057 -23.59 -7.13 25.32
N ARG A 1058 -23.33 -8.34 24.83
CA ARG A 1058 -22.46 -8.66 23.68
C ARG A 1058 -22.76 -7.83 22.44
N ASP A 1059 -24.04 -7.70 22.10
CA ASP A 1059 -24.49 -6.96 20.92
C ASP A 1059 -24.21 -5.46 21.07
N SER A 1060 -24.21 -4.95 22.31
CA SER A 1060 -23.89 -3.54 22.63
C SER A 1060 -22.39 -3.22 22.68
N ILE A 1061 -21.49 -4.21 22.80
CA ILE A 1061 -20.05 -3.94 22.91
C ILE A 1061 -19.48 -3.42 21.58
N PRO A 1062 -18.88 -2.21 21.53
CA PRO A 1062 -18.28 -1.69 20.31
C PRO A 1062 -16.96 -2.40 19.96
N VAL A 1063 -16.53 -2.31 18.70
CA VAL A 1063 -15.17 -2.70 18.30
C VAL A 1063 -14.22 -1.55 18.66
N PRO A 1064 -13.18 -1.76 19.47
CA PRO A 1064 -12.28 -0.69 19.87
C PRO A 1064 -11.39 -0.21 18.69
N PRO A 1065 -10.91 1.04 18.72
CA PRO A 1065 -10.06 1.60 17.67
C PRO A 1065 -8.66 0.96 17.67
N LYS A 1066 -8.05 0.84 16.48
CA LYS A 1066 -6.66 0.37 16.35
C LYS A 1066 -5.66 1.50 16.66
N TYR A 1067 -4.54 1.14 17.26
CA TYR A 1067 -3.41 2.05 17.47
C TYR A 1067 -2.57 2.20 16.19
N ALA A 1068 -1.84 3.31 16.11
CA ALA A 1068 -0.80 3.60 15.13
C ALA A 1068 0.51 3.98 15.83
N SER A 1069 1.63 3.99 15.11
CA SER A 1069 2.92 4.42 15.67
C SER A 1069 2.88 5.84 16.27
N ALA A 1070 2.04 6.72 15.70
CA ALA A 1070 1.83 8.08 16.18
C ALA A 1070 1.14 8.16 17.55
N ASP A 1071 0.54 7.07 18.04
CA ASP A 1071 -0.13 7.01 19.35
C ASP A 1071 0.84 6.68 20.51
N PHE A 1072 2.03 6.15 20.20
CA PHE A 1072 3.04 5.78 21.18
C PHE A 1072 4.08 6.89 21.38
N LEU A 1073 4.64 6.97 22.59
CA LEU A 1073 5.70 7.92 22.90
C LEU A 1073 7.06 7.52 22.30
N ARG A 1074 7.35 6.21 22.17
CA ARG A 1074 8.57 5.68 21.53
C ARG A 1074 8.25 4.66 20.42
N PRO A 1075 9.06 4.61 19.34
CA PRO A 1075 8.93 3.58 18.31
C PRO A 1075 9.14 2.14 18.82
N SER A 1076 10.00 1.93 19.83
CA SER A 1076 10.22 0.62 20.45
C SER A 1076 8.95 0.06 21.08
N TYR A 1077 8.17 0.91 21.77
CA TYR A 1077 6.89 0.50 22.38
C TYR A 1077 5.88 0.06 21.31
N TRP A 1078 5.78 0.81 20.22
CA TRP A 1078 4.96 0.42 19.07
C TRP A 1078 5.42 -0.91 18.45
N ARG A 1079 6.74 -1.12 18.33
CA ARG A 1079 7.32 -2.36 17.79
C ARG A 1079 6.96 -3.59 18.64
N ALA A 1080 6.93 -3.43 19.96
CA ALA A 1080 6.51 -4.48 20.89
C ALA A 1080 4.99 -4.71 20.87
N ARG A 1081 4.18 -3.63 20.88
CA ARG A 1081 2.73 -3.71 21.15
C ARG A 1081 1.82 -3.77 19.91
N GLY A 1082 2.21 -3.11 18.82
CA GLY A 1082 1.49 -3.12 17.54
C GLY A 1082 0.07 -2.51 17.59
N LYS A 1083 -0.73 -2.79 16.55
CA LYS A 1083 -2.04 -2.16 16.30
C LYS A 1083 -3.12 -2.44 17.33
N LEU A 1084 -2.98 -3.55 18.07
CA LEU A 1084 -3.94 -4.01 19.08
C LEU A 1084 -3.39 -3.94 20.50
N ASP A 1085 -2.21 -3.32 20.66
CA ASP A 1085 -1.55 -3.16 21.96
C ASP A 1085 -1.26 -4.46 22.74
N VAL A 1086 -0.99 -5.56 22.02
CA VAL A 1086 -0.73 -6.87 22.61
C VAL A 1086 0.64 -6.86 23.32
N PRO A 1087 0.73 -7.24 24.61
CA PRO A 1087 2.02 -7.30 25.33
C PRO A 1087 2.95 -8.35 24.73
N LYS A 1088 4.04 -7.94 24.09
CA LYS A 1088 5.07 -8.83 23.49
C LYS A 1088 6.49 -8.38 23.81
N GLU A 1089 6.65 -7.44 24.72
CA GLU A 1089 7.94 -7.04 25.28
C GLU A 1089 8.49 -8.09 26.24
N ARG A 1090 9.78 -7.97 26.54
CA ARG A 1090 10.52 -8.90 27.42
C ARG A 1090 10.60 -8.38 28.85
N PHE A 1091 10.64 -7.05 29.00
CA PHE A 1091 10.80 -6.38 30.30
C PHE A 1091 9.74 -5.29 30.51
N ILE A 1092 9.44 -5.04 31.78
CA ILE A 1092 8.60 -3.93 32.23
C ILE A 1092 9.52 -2.90 32.87
N SER A 1093 9.43 -1.64 32.47
CA SER A 1093 10.18 -0.57 33.16
C SER A 1093 9.30 0.20 34.13
N TYR A 1094 9.89 0.62 35.24
CA TYR A 1094 9.26 1.43 36.27
C TYR A 1094 9.96 2.77 36.43
N GLY A 1095 9.19 3.84 36.67
CA GLY A 1095 9.74 5.19 36.81
C GLY A 1095 8.68 6.29 36.69
N GLN A 1096 9.14 7.54 36.73
CA GLN A 1096 8.28 8.74 36.72
C GLN A 1096 8.35 9.50 35.39
N THR A 1097 9.34 9.18 34.56
CA THR A 1097 9.55 9.83 33.25
C THR A 1097 9.70 8.78 32.17
N ASN A 1098 9.39 9.17 30.94
CA ASN A 1098 9.68 8.35 29.78
C ASN A 1098 11.17 8.49 29.43
N ALA A 1099 12.00 7.71 30.13
CA ALA A 1099 13.43 7.61 29.87
C ALA A 1099 13.73 6.53 28.82
N ALA A 1100 14.76 6.76 28.01
CA ALA A 1100 15.22 5.76 27.04
C ALA A 1100 15.75 4.50 27.75
N THR A 1101 16.51 4.71 28.81
CA THR A 1101 17.08 3.67 29.67
C THR A 1101 16.67 3.99 31.12
N PRO A 1102 15.51 3.50 31.59
CA PRO A 1102 15.08 3.65 32.98
C PRO A 1102 16.04 2.99 33.98
N GLU A 1103 15.92 3.35 35.26
CA GLU A 1103 16.74 2.76 36.32
C GLU A 1103 16.16 1.44 36.85
N LEU A 1104 14.83 1.25 36.79
CA LEU A 1104 14.12 0.12 37.40
C LEU A 1104 13.43 -0.75 36.35
N TYR A 1105 13.61 -2.06 36.48
CA TYR A 1105 13.04 -3.05 35.59
C TYR A 1105 12.38 -4.19 36.36
N GLY A 1106 11.42 -4.83 35.71
CA GLY A 1106 10.85 -6.11 36.07
C GLY A 1106 10.69 -6.98 34.84
N TRP A 1107 10.29 -8.23 35.06
CA TRP A 1107 10.11 -9.20 33.98
C TRP A 1107 8.68 -9.17 33.45
N ALA A 1108 8.52 -9.17 32.12
CA ALA A 1108 7.21 -9.16 31.49
C ALA A 1108 6.48 -10.52 31.59
N GLY A 1109 7.17 -11.59 31.97
CA GLY A 1109 6.57 -12.91 32.18
C GLY A 1109 5.82 -13.06 33.51
N TRP A 1110 5.86 -12.06 34.39
CA TRP A 1110 5.05 -12.05 35.61
C TRP A 1110 3.55 -11.96 35.30
N ASP A 1111 2.75 -12.73 36.05
CA ASP A 1111 1.29 -12.53 36.05
C ASP A 1111 0.88 -11.23 36.77
N HIS A 1112 -0.40 -10.85 36.67
CA HIS A 1112 -0.88 -9.59 37.25
C HIS A 1112 -0.69 -9.55 38.79
N LYS A 1113 -0.78 -10.70 39.48
CA LYS A 1113 -0.57 -10.81 40.92
C LYS A 1113 0.90 -10.61 41.26
N GLU A 1114 1.80 -11.23 40.51
CA GLU A 1114 3.25 -11.08 40.68
C GLU A 1114 3.71 -9.64 40.41
N GLN A 1115 3.18 -8.99 39.38
CA GLN A 1115 3.44 -7.56 39.12
C GLN A 1115 2.96 -6.67 40.28
N ALA A 1116 1.76 -6.92 40.81
CA ALA A 1116 1.23 -6.19 41.96
C ALA A 1116 2.07 -6.41 43.22
N GLN A 1117 2.51 -7.65 43.46
CA GLN A 1117 3.41 -7.99 44.57
C GLN A 1117 4.76 -7.28 44.44
N ALA A 1118 5.37 -7.29 43.25
CA ALA A 1118 6.65 -6.64 42.99
C ALA A 1118 6.58 -5.12 43.23
N LEU A 1119 5.51 -4.47 42.75
CA LEU A 1119 5.22 -3.05 43.01
C LEU A 1119 5.06 -2.78 44.50
N ALA A 1120 4.19 -3.54 45.17
CA ALA A 1120 3.90 -3.37 46.60
C ALA A 1120 5.18 -3.53 47.43
N THR A 1121 5.97 -4.58 47.20
CA THR A 1121 7.24 -4.79 47.89
C THR A 1121 8.22 -3.63 47.66
N TYR A 1122 8.33 -3.14 46.43
CA TYR A 1122 9.29 -2.08 46.06
C TYR A 1122 9.06 -0.78 46.84
N PHE A 1123 7.85 -0.21 46.80
CA PHE A 1123 7.57 1.06 47.49
C PHE A 1123 7.31 0.90 48.99
N THR A 1124 7.18 -0.34 49.50
CA THR A 1124 7.19 -0.60 50.96
C THR A 1124 8.60 -0.52 51.51
N ASN A 1125 9.57 -1.05 50.76
CA ASN A 1125 10.97 -1.14 51.18
C ASN A 1125 11.80 0.07 50.78
N THR A 1126 11.26 0.96 49.93
CA THR A 1126 11.92 2.18 49.47
C THR A 1126 11.17 3.40 50.00
N ALA A 1127 11.86 4.30 50.68
CA ALA A 1127 11.27 5.56 51.13
C ALA A 1127 11.06 6.51 49.95
N LEU A 1128 9.82 6.64 49.48
CA LEU A 1128 9.43 7.49 48.35
C LEU A 1128 8.61 8.69 48.83
N THR A 1129 8.87 9.88 48.26
CA THR A 1129 8.02 11.05 48.46
C THR A 1129 6.66 10.88 47.77
N THR A 1130 5.69 11.77 48.06
CA THR A 1130 4.38 11.73 47.41
C THR A 1130 4.47 11.82 45.89
N GLU A 1131 5.34 12.68 45.34
CA GLU A 1131 5.53 12.78 43.88
C GLU A 1131 6.09 11.49 43.28
N GLU A 1132 7.02 10.85 43.99
CA GLU A 1132 7.71 9.65 43.51
C GLU A 1132 6.85 8.39 43.59
N ILE A 1133 6.03 8.24 44.64
CA ILE A 1133 5.15 7.07 44.83
C ILE A 1133 3.88 7.12 43.97
N THR A 1134 3.43 8.32 43.59
CA THR A 1134 2.19 8.53 42.82
C THR A 1134 2.09 7.64 41.56
N PRO A 1135 3.09 7.61 40.65
CA PRO A 1135 2.99 6.76 39.46
C PRO A 1135 2.98 5.26 39.78
N PHE A 1136 3.64 4.80 40.84
CA PHE A 1136 3.61 3.38 41.25
C PHE A 1136 2.22 2.99 41.76
N LEU A 1137 1.58 3.85 42.57
CA LEU A 1137 0.19 3.66 43.00
C LEU A 1137 -0.78 3.72 41.82
N ALA A 1138 -0.52 4.59 40.82
CA ALA A 1138 -1.30 4.66 39.59
C ALA A 1138 -1.20 3.37 38.77
N GLY A 1139 -0.02 2.76 38.66
CA GLY A 1139 0.10 1.47 37.98
C GLY A 1139 -0.56 0.32 38.74
N LEU A 1140 -0.51 0.33 40.08
CA LEU A 1140 -1.26 -0.63 40.89
C LEU A 1140 -2.78 -0.45 40.70
N LEU A 1141 -3.26 0.78 40.50
CA LEU A 1141 -4.64 1.07 40.12
C LEU A 1141 -4.98 0.53 38.71
N GLU A 1142 -4.11 0.71 37.71
CA GLU A 1142 -4.29 0.13 36.35
C GLU A 1142 -4.29 -1.42 36.35
N LEU A 1143 -3.57 -2.06 37.28
CA LEU A 1143 -3.57 -3.52 37.45
C LEU A 1143 -4.82 -4.05 38.17
N GLN A 1144 -5.49 -3.23 38.99
CA GLN A 1144 -6.58 -3.65 39.86
C GLN A 1144 -7.74 -4.38 39.14
N PRO A 1145 -8.24 -3.93 37.97
CA PRO A 1145 -9.30 -4.64 37.25
C PRO A 1145 -8.89 -6.05 36.83
N TRP A 1146 -7.61 -6.27 36.52
CA TRP A 1146 -7.07 -7.58 36.13
C TRP A 1146 -6.91 -8.51 37.32
N LEU A 1147 -6.54 -7.97 38.49
CA LEU A 1147 -6.52 -8.73 39.75
C LEU A 1147 -7.93 -9.23 40.11
N TYR A 1148 -8.95 -8.37 40.05
CA TYR A 1148 -10.34 -8.78 40.30
C TYR A 1148 -10.84 -9.82 39.30
N GLN A 1149 -10.36 -9.77 38.06
CA GLN A 1149 -10.79 -10.71 37.04
C GLN A 1149 -10.15 -12.09 37.19
N TRP A 1150 -8.85 -12.15 37.50
CA TRP A 1150 -8.07 -13.38 37.42
C TRP A 1150 -7.60 -13.94 38.78
N HIS A 1151 -7.63 -13.12 39.83
CA HIS A 1151 -7.05 -13.40 41.15
C HIS A 1151 -7.99 -12.97 42.29
N ASN A 1152 -9.30 -13.17 42.11
CA ASN A 1152 -10.33 -12.89 43.12
C ASN A 1152 -10.77 -14.13 43.93
N GLY A 1153 -10.13 -15.28 43.70
CA GLY A 1153 -10.31 -16.48 44.50
C GLY A 1153 -9.52 -16.39 45.81
N PHE A 1154 -9.94 -17.15 46.82
CA PHE A 1154 -9.23 -17.23 48.10
C PHE A 1154 -7.81 -17.78 47.92
N ASP A 1155 -6.81 -17.07 48.44
CA ASP A 1155 -5.40 -17.46 48.44
C ASP A 1155 -4.89 -17.51 49.89
N MET A 1156 -4.24 -18.62 50.26
CA MET A 1156 -3.75 -18.83 51.62
C MET A 1156 -2.65 -17.84 52.02
N LEU A 1157 -1.81 -17.39 51.07
CA LEU A 1157 -0.73 -16.44 51.34
C LEU A 1157 -1.26 -15.09 51.80
N TYR A 1158 -2.40 -14.66 51.25
CA TYR A 1158 -3.03 -13.37 51.53
C TYR A 1158 -4.18 -13.47 52.54
N SER A 1159 -4.52 -14.68 52.99
CA SER A 1159 -5.67 -14.95 53.88
C SER A 1159 -6.99 -14.37 53.35
N GLY A 1160 -7.18 -14.42 52.03
CA GLY A 1160 -8.30 -13.79 51.32
C GLY A 1160 -8.03 -13.66 49.82
N PRO A 1161 -8.90 -12.99 49.05
CA PRO A 1161 -8.64 -12.69 47.65
C PRO A 1161 -7.43 -11.75 47.48
N PRO A 1162 -6.41 -12.11 46.68
CA PRO A 1162 -5.30 -11.21 46.38
C PRO A 1162 -5.75 -9.84 45.86
N ALA A 1163 -6.81 -9.81 45.04
CA ALA A 1163 -7.39 -8.57 44.54
C ALA A 1163 -7.80 -7.59 45.66
N ASP A 1164 -8.46 -8.09 46.70
CA ASP A 1164 -8.91 -7.29 47.84
C ASP A 1164 -7.76 -6.85 48.74
N PHE A 1165 -6.76 -7.71 48.92
CA PHE A 1165 -5.53 -7.37 49.64
C PHE A 1165 -4.82 -6.18 48.99
N PHE A 1166 -4.52 -6.26 47.69
CA PHE A 1166 -3.83 -5.17 46.97
C PHE A 1166 -4.67 -3.90 46.87
N ALA A 1167 -6.00 -4.02 46.73
CA ALA A 1167 -6.90 -2.86 46.76
C ALA A 1167 -6.83 -2.12 48.09
N SER A 1168 -6.94 -2.87 49.20
CA SER A 1168 -6.88 -2.32 50.56
C SER A 1168 -5.51 -1.70 50.85
N TYR A 1169 -4.44 -2.38 50.45
CA TYR A 1169 -3.07 -1.89 50.63
C TYR A 1169 -2.81 -0.60 49.84
N ARG A 1170 -3.24 -0.54 48.58
CA ARG A 1170 -3.16 0.67 47.74
C ARG A 1170 -3.92 1.83 48.37
N GLN A 1171 -5.16 1.60 48.82
CA GLN A 1171 -5.99 2.62 49.45
C GLN A 1171 -5.37 3.17 50.73
N GLN A 1172 -4.80 2.29 51.57
CA GLN A 1172 -4.06 2.71 52.76
C GLN A 1172 -2.90 3.65 52.38
N LYS A 1173 -2.08 3.27 51.40
CA LYS A 1173 -0.94 4.07 50.94
C LYS A 1173 -1.37 5.37 50.26
N GLN A 1174 -2.44 5.36 49.47
CA GLN A 1174 -3.03 6.58 48.90
C GLN A 1174 -3.47 7.56 50.00
N ALA A 1175 -4.12 7.06 51.06
CA ALA A 1175 -4.58 7.88 52.18
C ALA A 1175 -3.40 8.49 52.97
N GLU A 1176 -2.32 7.72 53.21
CA GLU A 1176 -1.09 8.21 53.84
C GLU A 1176 -0.47 9.40 53.08
N HIS A 1177 -0.64 9.47 51.76
CA HIS A 1177 -0.11 10.52 50.89
C HIS A 1177 -1.14 11.58 50.44
N GLY A 1178 -2.40 11.51 50.90
CA GLY A 1178 -3.46 12.45 50.53
C GLY A 1178 -3.89 12.37 49.06
N LEU A 1179 -3.74 11.21 48.42
CA LEU A 1179 -4.07 10.99 47.01
C LEU A 1179 -5.44 10.32 46.84
N THR A 1180 -6.15 10.67 45.77
CA THR A 1180 -7.41 10.02 45.35
C THR A 1180 -7.17 9.19 44.08
N ASP A 1181 -8.12 8.32 43.73
CA ASP A 1181 -8.07 7.60 42.44
C ASP A 1181 -8.06 8.58 41.24
N ASP A 1182 -8.73 9.73 41.36
CA ASP A 1182 -8.73 10.75 40.31
C ASP A 1182 -7.37 11.42 40.16
N HIS A 1183 -6.64 11.67 41.26
CA HIS A 1183 -5.24 12.13 41.19
C HIS A 1183 -4.37 11.11 40.46
N LEU A 1184 -4.56 9.81 40.71
CA LEU A 1184 -3.79 8.76 40.04
C LEU A 1184 -4.09 8.66 38.54
N ARG A 1185 -5.38 8.67 38.14
CA ARG A 1185 -5.80 8.62 36.73
C ARG A 1185 -5.39 9.87 35.95
N ALA A 1186 -5.40 11.02 36.60
CA ALA A 1186 -5.02 12.30 36.00
C ALA A 1186 -3.50 12.50 35.93
N TRP A 1187 -2.71 11.68 36.63
CA TRP A 1187 -1.25 11.83 36.66
C TRP A 1187 -0.65 11.75 35.24
N ARG A 1188 0.26 12.66 34.93
CA ARG A 1188 1.02 12.69 33.68
C ARG A 1188 2.50 12.96 34.01
N PRO A 1189 3.44 12.37 33.26
CA PRO A 1189 4.86 12.68 33.44
C PRO A 1189 5.12 14.17 33.16
N SER A 1190 6.09 14.75 33.87
CA SER A 1190 6.53 16.11 33.62
C SER A 1190 7.04 16.27 32.18
N ALA A 1191 6.72 17.40 31.54
CA ALA A 1191 7.16 17.66 30.17
C ALA A 1191 8.69 17.70 30.11
N SER A 1192 9.30 16.94 29.19
CA SER A 1192 10.74 16.96 29.01
C SER A 1192 11.19 18.38 28.66
N THR A 1193 11.97 19.03 29.52
CA THR A 1193 12.65 20.28 29.18
C THR A 1193 13.62 19.98 28.05
N ARG A 1194 13.34 20.51 26.84
CA ARG A 1194 14.28 20.47 25.71
C ARG A 1194 15.59 21.13 26.17
N GLY A 1195 16.61 20.32 26.42
CA GLY A 1195 17.95 20.81 26.69
C GLY A 1195 18.40 21.69 25.53
N LYS A 1196 18.68 22.96 25.81
CA LYS A 1196 19.59 23.75 24.98
C LYS A 1196 20.94 23.04 25.07
N ASP A 1197 21.33 22.34 24.02
CA ASP A 1197 22.73 21.96 23.82
C ASP A 1197 23.57 23.23 23.87
N LYS A 1198 24.21 23.47 25.02
CA LYS A 1198 25.33 24.38 25.11
C LYS A 1198 26.45 23.72 24.33
N LYS A 1199 26.70 24.20 23.10
CA LYS A 1199 27.97 23.99 22.40
C LYS A 1199 29.12 24.21 23.40
N ARG A 1200 29.82 23.13 23.74
CA ARG A 1200 31.22 23.15 24.17
C ARG A 1200 31.91 21.91 23.63
#